data_AF-A0A0U1LMX8-F1
#
_entry.id   AF-A0A0U1LMX8-F1
#
_cell.length_a   1.000
_cell.length_b   1.000
_cell.length_c   1.000
_cell.angle_alpha   90.00
_cell.angle_beta   90.00
_cell.angle_gamma   90.00
#
_symmetry.space_group_name_H-M   'P 1'
#
loop_
_entity.id
_entity.type
_entity.pdbx_description
1 polymer ?
#
loop_
_entity_poly.entity_id
_entity_poly.type
_entity_poly.pdbx_seq_one_letter_code
_entity_poly.pdbx_strand_id
1 'polypeptide(L)'
;MAITITLGPNGHYHVNNGSGYENDPSANFLPLAASTKLRRMLHETDELIVCPGVYDGLSARIAMQLDFKAMYMTGAGTTASRLGMADLGLAQLHDMKTNAEMIAGLDPYGPPLIADMDTGYGGPLMVAKSVQQYIQAGVAGFHIEDQVLSKRCGHLAGKKVVSKEEYLMRIRTAKLTKDRLHSDIVLIARTDALQQHGYEECIDRLKAARDLGADVGLLEGFTSKEQARQAVQDLAPWPLLLNMVENGAGPVIPTHEAKEMGFRIMIFSFASLAPAYLGIRSAFERIKTEGVVGTPEGLGPRKLFEVCGLSDSMKIDADAAFPKSIMKPVDFVSVLLATLTPLGSAALRYRGADISSLLLEEDSGISYKSANGQSEKLETILADNGVNAIRQRLWVNPSGGSYDLNYNLELSKRMVAAGMVIYLDMHFSDTWADPSDQTTPSGWSTTDIDTLSWQLYNYTMDVCNSFAAKSIPLEIVSIGNEITAGLLWPLGSTDSYNNIAKLLHSAAWGIKDSKISPQPQIMIHLDNGWNWDTQSYFYKTVLGEGPLLATDFDLMGVSYYPFYSASATLSSLESTLANMASTYGKGIVVAETNWPYSCPDPKYTFPSDLKSIPFSAAGQTTFLTDLANVVAKTPKGLGLFYWEPAWIGNANLGSSRVWAYSQHYNIIYLYRETLAHSFKTHLKDIVPHSLSSIDT
;
A
#
# COMPACT_ATOMS: atom_id res chain seq x y z
N MET A 1 29.51 -19.83 29.19
CA MET A 1 28.30 -20.65 29.01
C MET A 1 28.18 -20.96 27.54
N ALA A 2 28.22 -22.24 27.16
CA ALA A 2 28.04 -22.65 25.76
C ALA A 2 26.55 -22.95 25.54
N ILE A 3 25.90 -22.16 24.69
CA ILE A 3 24.52 -22.39 24.27
C ILE A 3 24.56 -23.46 23.18
N THR A 4 23.86 -24.57 23.38
CA THR A 4 23.75 -25.63 22.38
C THR A 4 22.37 -25.55 21.73
N ILE A 5 22.35 -25.36 20.41
CA ILE A 5 21.12 -25.34 19.60
C ILE A 5 21.07 -26.64 18.81
N THR A 6 20.01 -27.42 18.99
CA THR A 6 19.81 -28.68 18.25
C THR A 6 18.64 -28.52 17.30
N LEU A 7 18.86 -28.70 16.01
CA LEU A 7 17.83 -28.63 14.96
C LEU A 7 17.21 -30.01 14.74
N GLY A 8 15.89 -30.10 14.91
CA GLY A 8 15.14 -31.31 14.63
C GLY A 8 14.78 -31.47 13.14
N PRO A 9 14.40 -32.67 12.69
CA PRO A 9 14.08 -32.97 11.29
C PRO A 9 12.91 -32.16 10.70
N ASN A 10 12.12 -31.50 11.56
CA ASN A 10 10.91 -30.77 11.19
C ASN A 10 11.11 -29.24 11.23
N GLY A 11 12.35 -28.75 11.36
CA GLY A 11 12.67 -27.32 11.41
C GLY A 11 12.49 -26.64 12.76
N HIS A 12 12.01 -27.35 13.79
CA HIS A 12 12.01 -26.86 15.17
C HIS A 12 13.40 -27.01 15.80
N TYR A 13 13.82 -26.01 16.58
CA TYR A 13 15.08 -26.03 17.31
C TYR A 13 14.85 -26.02 18.82
N HIS A 14 15.73 -26.68 19.57
CA HIS A 14 15.74 -26.64 21.04
C HIS A 14 17.02 -25.95 21.53
N VAL A 15 16.86 -25.02 22.47
CA VAL A 15 17.97 -24.30 23.11
C VAL A 15 18.00 -24.65 24.59
N ASN A 16 19.09 -25.30 25.03
CA ASN A 16 19.22 -25.70 26.42
C ASN A 16 20.08 -24.66 27.18
N ASN A 17 19.43 -23.70 27.82
CA ASN A 17 20.08 -22.80 28.78
C ASN A 17 19.85 -23.36 30.17
N GLY A 18 20.91 -23.82 30.84
CA GLY A 18 20.89 -24.56 32.12
C GLY A 18 20.34 -23.81 33.35
N SER A 19 19.33 -22.97 33.20
CA SER A 19 18.65 -22.19 34.24
C SER A 19 17.21 -22.65 34.54
N GLY A 20 16.70 -23.71 33.92
CA GLY A 20 15.40 -24.31 34.30
C GLY A 20 14.16 -23.45 34.03
N TYR A 21 14.30 -22.37 33.26
CA TYR A 21 13.20 -21.57 32.72
C TYR A 21 13.20 -21.72 31.20
N GLU A 22 12.11 -22.24 30.63
CA GLU A 22 11.83 -22.20 29.18
C GLU A 22 11.49 -20.76 28.78
N ASN A 23 12.51 -19.90 28.72
CA ASN A 23 12.41 -18.67 27.93
C ASN A 23 12.87 -19.04 26.52
N ASP A 24 11.91 -19.15 25.61
CA ASP A 24 12.16 -19.34 24.18
C ASP A 24 13.00 -18.14 23.70
N PRO A 25 14.27 -18.32 23.30
CA PRO A 25 15.08 -17.20 22.84
C PRO A 25 14.50 -16.73 21.52
N SER A 26 13.96 -15.51 21.47
CA SER A 26 13.57 -14.85 20.23
C SER A 26 14.82 -14.54 19.39
N ALA A 27 15.27 -15.53 18.62
CA ALA A 27 16.24 -15.32 17.56
C ALA A 27 15.54 -14.55 16.43
N ASN A 28 15.73 -13.23 16.39
CA ASN A 28 15.38 -12.41 15.23
C ASN A 28 16.28 -12.80 14.05
N PHE A 29 15.87 -13.83 13.29
CA PHE A 29 16.47 -14.13 12.00
C PHE A 29 15.98 -13.09 10.99
N LEU A 30 16.71 -11.98 10.86
CA LEU A 30 16.50 -11.07 9.73
C LEU A 30 16.78 -11.86 8.43
N PRO A 31 15.87 -11.88 7.45
CA PRO A 31 16.13 -12.51 6.17
C PRO A 31 17.39 -11.93 5.53
N LEU A 32 18.26 -12.81 5.02
CA LEU A 32 19.42 -12.39 4.26
C LEU A 32 18.94 -11.62 3.02
N ALA A 33 19.50 -10.43 2.75
CA ALA A 33 19.15 -9.68 1.56
C ALA A 33 19.36 -10.52 0.30
N ALA A 34 18.45 -10.41 -0.68
CA ALA A 34 18.51 -11.19 -1.92
C ALA A 34 19.81 -10.96 -2.69
N SER A 35 20.34 -9.74 -2.66
CA SER A 35 21.64 -9.38 -3.20
C SER A 35 22.80 -10.13 -2.54
N THR A 36 22.78 -10.24 -1.21
CA THR A 36 23.75 -11.06 -0.46
C THR A 36 23.61 -12.54 -0.82
N LYS A 37 22.38 -13.07 -0.97
CA LYS A 37 22.17 -14.46 -1.42
C LYS A 37 22.82 -14.70 -2.79
N LEU A 38 22.55 -13.84 -3.78
CA LEU A 38 23.13 -13.95 -5.12
C LEU A 38 24.66 -13.84 -5.11
N ARG A 39 25.20 -12.90 -4.33
CA ARG A 39 26.65 -12.73 -4.17
C ARG A 39 27.30 -13.99 -3.58
N ARG A 40 26.68 -14.61 -2.57
CA ARG A 40 27.15 -15.90 -2.02
C ARG A 40 27.06 -17.02 -3.04
N MET A 41 25.97 -17.14 -3.81
CA MET A 41 25.86 -18.14 -4.87
C MET A 41 27.01 -18.01 -5.89
N LEU A 42 27.40 -16.77 -6.23
CA LEU A 42 28.54 -16.50 -7.11
C LEU A 42 29.90 -16.87 -6.51
N HIS A 43 30.15 -16.60 -5.23
CA HIS A 43 31.47 -16.75 -4.63
C HIS A 43 31.69 -18.07 -3.87
N GLU A 44 30.64 -18.67 -3.34
CA GLU A 44 30.70 -19.82 -2.43
C GLU A 44 30.34 -21.15 -3.12
N THR A 45 29.89 -21.10 -4.38
CA THR A 45 29.55 -22.29 -5.16
C THR A 45 30.13 -22.21 -6.56
N ASP A 46 30.28 -23.35 -7.22
CA ASP A 46 30.63 -23.47 -8.65
C ASP A 46 29.40 -23.83 -9.51
N GLU A 47 28.19 -23.69 -8.95
CA GLU A 47 26.96 -24.01 -9.64
C GLU A 47 26.64 -22.97 -10.73
N LEU A 48 25.96 -23.44 -11.78
CA LEU A 48 25.34 -22.56 -12.79
C LEU A 48 24.03 -22.03 -12.22
N ILE A 49 23.95 -20.71 -12.06
CA ILE A 49 22.75 -20.02 -11.59
C ILE A 49 21.79 -19.87 -12.78
N VAL A 50 20.76 -20.71 -12.83
CA VAL A 50 19.75 -20.72 -13.89
C VAL A 50 18.59 -19.80 -13.53
N CYS A 51 18.36 -18.79 -14.38
CA CYS A 51 17.36 -17.75 -14.16
C CYS A 51 16.34 -17.71 -15.31
N PRO A 52 15.11 -18.25 -15.16
CA PRO A 52 14.08 -18.09 -16.17
C PRO A 52 13.69 -16.61 -16.30
N GLY A 53 13.47 -16.17 -17.54
CA GLY A 53 12.96 -14.83 -17.83
C GLY A 53 11.49 -14.71 -17.44
N VAL A 54 11.20 -13.83 -16.48
CA VAL A 54 9.87 -13.47 -15.97
C VAL A 54 9.61 -12.00 -16.25
N TYR A 55 8.35 -11.63 -16.45
CA TYR A 55 7.99 -10.27 -16.86
C TYR A 55 6.85 -9.65 -16.06
N ASP A 56 6.14 -10.44 -15.25
CA ASP A 56 5.02 -10.01 -14.40
C ASP A 56 4.91 -10.91 -13.16
N GLY A 57 3.88 -10.67 -12.33
CA GLY A 57 3.67 -11.43 -11.09
C GLY A 57 3.34 -12.90 -11.33
N LEU A 58 2.57 -13.22 -12.38
CA LEU A 58 2.15 -14.59 -12.68
C LEU A 58 3.32 -15.44 -13.16
N SER A 59 4.11 -14.93 -14.11
CA SER A 59 5.32 -15.61 -14.60
C SER A 59 6.35 -15.83 -13.49
N ALA A 60 6.53 -14.85 -12.61
CA ALA A 60 7.41 -14.98 -11.44
C ALA A 60 6.90 -16.03 -10.43
N ARG A 61 5.61 -16.02 -10.08
CA ARG A 61 5.02 -17.01 -9.18
C ARG A 61 5.14 -18.45 -9.71
N ILE A 62 4.96 -18.64 -11.02
CA ILE A 62 5.15 -19.95 -11.66
C ILE A 62 6.62 -20.39 -11.55
N ALA A 63 7.58 -19.50 -11.81
CA ALA A 63 8.99 -19.81 -11.65
C ALA A 63 9.35 -20.20 -10.20
N MET A 64 8.81 -19.49 -9.21
CA MET A 64 9.00 -19.80 -7.79
C MET A 64 8.38 -21.16 -7.42
N GLN A 65 7.18 -21.47 -7.91
CA GLN A 65 6.51 -22.74 -7.65
C GLN A 65 7.28 -23.94 -8.24
N LEU A 66 8.05 -23.71 -9.31
CA LEU A 66 8.94 -24.70 -9.93
C LEU A 66 10.34 -24.72 -9.29
N ASP A 67 10.52 -24.09 -8.13
CA ASP A 67 11.74 -24.13 -7.31
C ASP A 67 13.01 -23.57 -7.99
N PHE A 68 12.86 -22.70 -9.01
CA PHE A 68 14.00 -21.99 -9.58
C PHE A 68 14.72 -21.17 -8.51
N LYS A 69 16.05 -21.31 -8.43
CA LYS A 69 16.87 -20.71 -7.36
C LYS A 69 17.22 -19.25 -7.58
N ALA A 70 16.92 -18.71 -8.76
CA ALA A 70 17.06 -17.31 -9.13
C ALA A 70 16.09 -17.01 -10.28
N MET A 71 15.75 -15.74 -10.50
CA MET A 71 14.89 -15.30 -11.59
C MET A 71 15.53 -14.13 -12.36
N TYR A 72 15.09 -13.93 -13.60
CA TYR A 72 15.52 -12.79 -14.42
C TYR A 72 14.33 -11.95 -14.86
N MET A 73 14.29 -10.66 -14.50
CA MET A 73 13.31 -9.71 -15.04
C MET A 73 13.79 -9.17 -16.38
N THR A 74 13.04 -9.47 -17.42
CA THR A 74 13.37 -9.10 -18.81
C THR A 74 12.87 -7.69 -19.12
N GLY A 75 13.70 -6.83 -19.73
CA GLY A 75 13.27 -5.50 -20.19
C GLY A 75 12.26 -5.56 -21.34
N ALA A 76 12.47 -6.47 -22.29
CA ALA A 76 11.56 -6.67 -23.41
C ALA A 76 10.16 -7.12 -22.95
N GLY A 77 10.09 -8.11 -22.05
CA GLY A 77 8.82 -8.59 -21.49
C GLY A 77 8.15 -7.56 -20.60
N THR A 78 8.91 -6.78 -19.82
CA THR A 78 8.34 -5.67 -19.04
C THR A 78 7.70 -4.63 -19.97
N THR A 79 8.39 -4.25 -21.05
CA THR A 79 7.86 -3.32 -22.06
C THR A 79 6.61 -3.89 -22.74
N ALA A 80 6.64 -5.15 -23.14
CA ALA A 80 5.52 -5.80 -23.81
C ALA A 80 4.28 -5.91 -22.90
N SER A 81 4.46 -6.35 -21.65
CA SER A 81 3.35 -6.59 -20.72
C SER A 81 2.79 -5.32 -20.11
N ARG A 82 3.66 -4.37 -19.72
CA ARG A 82 3.21 -3.15 -19.04
C ARG A 82 2.79 -2.05 -20.01
N LEU A 83 3.42 -1.98 -21.19
CA LEU A 83 3.21 -0.88 -22.14
C LEU A 83 2.57 -1.33 -23.45
N GLY A 84 2.49 -2.64 -23.74
CA GLY A 84 2.00 -3.13 -25.04
C GLY A 84 2.92 -2.76 -26.20
N MET A 85 4.22 -2.52 -25.94
CA MET A 85 5.17 -1.97 -26.90
C MET A 85 6.39 -2.88 -27.11
N ALA A 86 7.10 -2.66 -28.22
CA ALA A 86 8.34 -3.37 -28.55
C ALA A 86 9.54 -2.83 -27.76
N ASP A 87 10.56 -3.67 -27.60
CA ASP A 87 11.78 -3.35 -26.87
C ASP A 87 12.73 -2.40 -27.63
N LEU A 88 12.39 -1.11 -27.58
CA LEU A 88 13.05 -0.02 -28.31
C LEU A 88 13.43 1.16 -27.40
N GLY A 89 13.78 0.86 -26.14
CA GLY A 89 14.16 1.89 -25.16
C GLY A 89 12.99 2.75 -24.67
N LEU A 90 11.76 2.22 -24.76
CA LEU A 90 10.53 2.94 -24.40
C LEU A 90 10.27 2.91 -22.88
N ALA A 91 10.46 1.76 -22.25
CA ALA A 91 10.35 1.64 -20.80
C ALA A 91 11.39 2.53 -20.12
N GLN A 92 10.92 3.35 -19.17
CA GLN A 92 11.75 4.23 -18.37
C GLN A 92 12.03 3.62 -17.01
N LEU A 93 12.89 4.28 -16.22
CA LEU A 93 13.23 3.84 -14.86
C LEU A 93 11.99 3.51 -14.02
N HIS A 94 10.94 4.33 -14.10
CA HIS A 94 9.68 4.09 -13.38
C HIS A 94 9.08 2.72 -13.70
N ASP A 95 8.98 2.37 -14.99
CA ASP A 95 8.32 1.16 -15.45
C ASP A 95 9.11 -0.08 -15.04
N MET A 96 10.42 0.00 -15.22
CA MET A 96 11.37 -1.06 -14.93
C MET A 96 11.50 -1.29 -13.41
N LYS A 97 11.69 -0.22 -12.62
CA LYS A 97 11.81 -0.31 -11.17
C LYS A 97 10.54 -0.82 -10.51
N THR A 98 9.36 -0.31 -10.91
CA THR A 98 8.08 -0.72 -10.31
C THR A 98 7.81 -2.20 -10.55
N ASN A 99 8.17 -2.71 -11.73
CA ASN A 99 8.05 -4.14 -12.02
C ASN A 99 9.05 -4.98 -11.23
N ALA A 100 10.31 -4.53 -11.17
CA ALA A 100 11.37 -5.22 -10.45
C ALA A 100 11.07 -5.32 -8.94
N GLU A 101 10.58 -4.23 -8.34
CA GLU A 101 10.18 -4.17 -6.94
C GLU A 101 9.04 -5.14 -6.63
N MET A 102 8.01 -5.17 -7.48
CA MET A 102 6.90 -6.10 -7.30
C MET A 102 7.39 -7.56 -7.38
N ILE A 103 8.20 -7.91 -8.39
CA ILE A 103 8.68 -9.29 -8.58
C ILE A 103 9.60 -9.71 -7.41
N ALA A 104 10.55 -8.84 -7.03
CA ALA A 104 11.47 -9.13 -5.92
C ALA A 104 10.75 -9.22 -4.56
N GLY A 105 9.64 -8.49 -4.40
CA GLY A 105 8.83 -8.46 -3.18
C GLY A 105 7.78 -9.56 -3.05
N LEU A 106 7.61 -10.45 -4.05
CA LEU A 106 6.59 -11.53 -4.00
C LEU A 106 6.80 -12.52 -2.85
N ASP A 107 8.06 -12.74 -2.46
CA ASP A 107 8.47 -13.55 -1.30
C ASP A 107 9.76 -12.97 -0.70
N PRO A 108 9.72 -12.40 0.51
CA PRO A 108 10.90 -11.86 1.20
C PRO A 108 12.02 -12.89 1.44
N TYR A 109 11.70 -14.18 1.45
CA TYR A 109 12.63 -15.30 1.61
C TYR A 109 12.97 -15.98 0.28
N GLY A 110 12.35 -15.52 -0.81
CA GLY A 110 12.37 -16.15 -2.12
C GLY A 110 13.71 -16.04 -2.87
N PRO A 111 13.70 -16.49 -4.14
CA PRO A 111 14.89 -16.51 -4.98
C PRO A 111 15.34 -15.09 -5.38
N PRO A 112 16.65 -14.82 -5.48
CA PRO A 112 17.17 -13.54 -5.97
C PRO A 112 16.68 -13.20 -7.38
N LEU A 113 16.34 -11.94 -7.59
CA LEU A 113 15.98 -11.38 -8.89
C LEU A 113 17.17 -10.63 -9.51
N ILE A 114 17.58 -11.05 -10.70
CA ILE A 114 18.42 -10.25 -11.60
C ILE A 114 17.49 -9.44 -12.50
N ALA A 115 17.66 -8.13 -12.59
CA ALA A 115 16.80 -7.26 -13.40
C ALA A 115 17.57 -6.54 -14.50
N ASP A 116 16.96 -6.43 -15.67
CA ASP A 116 17.43 -5.54 -16.74
C ASP A 116 17.37 -4.08 -16.29
N MET A 117 18.47 -3.33 -16.45
CA MET A 117 18.53 -1.89 -16.17
C MET A 117 18.89 -1.07 -17.43
N ASP A 118 18.77 -1.69 -18.61
CA ASP A 118 19.07 -1.09 -19.90
C ASP A 118 20.44 -0.37 -19.88
N THR A 119 20.46 0.93 -20.21
CA THR A 119 21.65 1.78 -20.20
C THR A 119 21.75 2.63 -18.93
N GLY A 120 20.90 2.42 -17.91
CA GLY A 120 20.79 3.28 -16.73
C GLY A 120 20.05 4.60 -16.95
N TYR A 121 19.23 4.67 -18.01
CA TYR A 121 18.20 5.70 -18.26
C TYR A 121 18.69 7.17 -18.34
N GLY A 122 19.98 7.39 -18.55
CA GLY A 122 20.54 8.72 -18.78
C GLY A 122 22.03 8.81 -18.49
N GLY A 123 22.49 10.00 -18.10
CA GLY A 123 23.87 10.24 -17.66
C GLY A 123 24.17 9.69 -16.25
N PRO A 124 25.35 10.00 -15.68
CA PRO A 124 25.79 9.44 -14.41
C PRO A 124 24.77 9.58 -13.26
N LEU A 125 24.10 10.72 -13.14
CA LEU A 125 23.11 10.95 -12.08
C LEU A 125 21.89 10.03 -12.20
N MET A 126 21.47 9.72 -13.43
CA MET A 126 20.38 8.76 -13.67
C MET A 126 20.84 7.34 -13.34
N VAL A 127 22.04 6.94 -13.77
CA VAL A 127 22.62 5.65 -13.39
C VAL A 127 22.66 5.49 -11.86
N ALA A 128 23.14 6.51 -11.13
CA ALA A 128 23.18 6.48 -9.67
C ALA A 128 21.76 6.36 -9.05
N LYS A 129 20.80 7.14 -9.55
CA LYS A 129 19.40 7.07 -9.12
C LYS A 129 18.81 5.67 -9.35
N SER A 130 19.06 5.07 -10.52
CA SER A 130 18.57 3.74 -10.88
C SER A 130 19.13 2.67 -9.97
N VAL A 131 20.44 2.66 -9.74
CA VAL A 131 21.08 1.72 -8.82
C VAL A 131 20.52 1.87 -7.40
N GLN A 132 20.38 3.09 -6.90
CA GLN A 132 19.78 3.34 -5.58
C GLN A 132 18.36 2.77 -5.49
N GLN A 133 17.52 3.00 -6.49
CA GLN A 133 16.13 2.53 -6.46
C GLN A 133 16.03 1.01 -6.62
N TYR A 134 16.93 0.38 -7.37
CA TYR A 134 17.00 -1.09 -7.49
C TYR A 134 17.43 -1.74 -6.17
N ILE A 135 18.37 -1.12 -5.45
CA ILE A 135 18.75 -1.56 -4.10
C ILE A 135 17.54 -1.47 -3.15
N GLN A 136 16.83 -0.35 -3.15
CA GLN A 136 15.64 -0.15 -2.31
C GLN A 136 14.50 -1.12 -2.66
N ALA A 137 14.38 -1.49 -3.93
CA ALA A 137 13.40 -2.45 -4.43
C ALA A 137 13.71 -3.91 -4.07
N GLY A 138 14.85 -4.20 -3.42
CA GLY A 138 15.26 -5.56 -3.07
C GLY A 138 15.84 -6.37 -4.24
N VAL A 139 16.20 -5.73 -5.35
CA VAL A 139 16.80 -6.40 -6.51
C VAL A 139 18.17 -6.97 -6.13
N ALA A 140 18.44 -8.22 -6.53
CA ALA A 140 19.65 -8.92 -6.17
C ALA A 140 20.84 -8.59 -7.08
N GLY A 141 20.58 -8.38 -8.36
CA GLY A 141 21.58 -7.95 -9.33
C GLY A 141 20.92 -7.26 -10.53
N PHE A 142 21.71 -6.52 -11.29
CA PHE A 142 21.23 -5.90 -12.52
C PHE A 142 22.33 -5.86 -13.57
N HIS A 143 21.93 -5.80 -14.85
CA HIS A 143 22.86 -5.56 -15.94
C HIS A 143 22.69 -4.16 -16.53
N ILE A 144 23.82 -3.54 -16.90
CA ILE A 144 23.88 -2.24 -17.58
C ILE A 144 24.75 -2.34 -18.82
N GLU A 145 24.27 -1.80 -19.94
CA GLU A 145 24.87 -2.01 -21.26
C GLU A 145 25.50 -0.77 -21.90
N ASP A 146 26.26 -0.99 -22.97
CA ASP A 146 26.98 0.04 -23.74
C ASP A 146 26.22 0.55 -24.97
N GLN A 147 24.93 0.25 -25.11
CA GLN A 147 24.12 0.85 -26.18
C GLN A 147 23.91 2.37 -25.97
N VAL A 148 23.55 3.07 -27.05
CA VAL A 148 22.95 4.41 -26.94
C VAL A 148 21.65 4.35 -26.13
N LEU A 149 21.24 5.49 -25.52
CA LEU A 149 20.05 5.54 -24.67
C LEU A 149 18.78 5.03 -25.37
N SER A 150 18.62 5.30 -26.67
CA SER A 150 17.60 4.71 -27.53
C SER A 150 17.96 3.27 -27.93
N LYS A 151 18.17 2.43 -26.92
CA LYS A 151 18.63 1.05 -27.06
C LYS A 151 17.66 0.21 -27.87
N ARG A 152 18.16 -0.91 -28.40
CA ARG A 152 17.35 -1.93 -29.08
C ARG A 152 17.58 -3.28 -28.42
N CYS A 153 16.64 -4.20 -28.60
CA CYS A 153 16.85 -5.60 -28.21
C CYS A 153 18.18 -6.15 -28.78
N GLY A 154 18.95 -6.85 -27.94
CA GLY A 154 20.29 -7.38 -28.25
C GLY A 154 20.35 -8.33 -29.44
N HIS A 155 19.21 -8.90 -29.85
CA HIS A 155 19.10 -9.81 -30.99
C HIS A 155 18.55 -9.15 -32.27
N LEU A 156 18.28 -7.84 -32.27
CA LEU A 156 17.89 -7.10 -33.46
C LEU A 156 19.11 -6.52 -34.20
N ALA A 157 18.97 -6.32 -35.51
CA ALA A 157 19.99 -5.65 -36.31
C ALA A 157 20.03 -4.13 -36.07
N GLY A 158 21.20 -3.53 -36.31
CA GLY A 158 21.40 -2.09 -36.27
C GLY A 158 21.57 -1.54 -34.86
N LYS A 159 22.16 -2.33 -33.96
CA LYS A 159 22.57 -1.86 -32.62
C LYS A 159 23.63 -0.79 -32.76
N LYS A 160 23.58 0.20 -31.88
CA LYS A 160 24.60 1.26 -31.78
C LYS A 160 25.11 1.31 -30.36
N VAL A 161 26.42 1.20 -30.22
CA VAL A 161 27.08 1.34 -28.92
C VAL A 161 27.75 2.68 -28.78
N VAL A 162 27.86 3.15 -27.54
CA VAL A 162 28.59 4.36 -27.17
C VAL A 162 30.10 4.09 -27.11
N SER A 163 30.88 5.16 -26.96
CA SER A 163 32.33 5.03 -26.77
C SER A 163 32.64 4.19 -25.52
N LYS A 164 33.81 3.55 -25.51
CA LYS A 164 34.28 2.81 -24.34
C LYS A 164 34.31 3.70 -23.08
N GLU A 165 34.69 4.96 -23.23
CA GLU A 165 34.70 5.93 -22.12
C GLU A 165 33.31 6.17 -21.53
N GLU A 166 32.29 6.38 -22.36
CA GLU A 166 30.92 6.59 -21.87
C GLU A 166 30.37 5.33 -21.19
N TYR A 167 30.64 4.15 -21.76
CA TYR A 167 30.28 2.89 -21.12
C TYR A 167 30.93 2.72 -19.74
N LEU A 168 32.24 2.95 -19.65
CA LEU A 168 32.98 2.84 -18.41
C LEU A 168 32.56 3.89 -17.36
N MET A 169 32.07 5.05 -17.79
CA MET A 169 31.42 6.01 -16.88
C MET A 169 30.21 5.37 -16.20
N ARG A 170 29.33 4.69 -16.95
CA ARG A 170 28.14 4.03 -16.40
C ARG A 170 28.54 2.95 -15.38
N ILE A 171 29.52 2.10 -15.72
CA ILE A 171 30.05 1.07 -14.81
C ILE A 171 30.61 1.69 -13.53
N ARG A 172 31.45 2.71 -13.66
CA ARG A 172 32.05 3.40 -12.51
C ARG A 172 30.99 4.02 -11.61
N THR A 173 29.98 4.68 -12.18
CA THR A 173 28.91 5.29 -11.40
C THR A 173 28.04 4.24 -10.69
N ALA A 174 27.75 3.13 -11.36
CA ALA A 174 27.01 2.03 -10.74
C ALA A 174 27.79 1.44 -9.55
N LYS A 175 29.11 1.18 -9.73
CA LYS A 175 30.00 0.70 -8.67
C LYS A 175 30.08 1.66 -7.48
N LEU A 176 30.37 2.94 -7.74
CA LEU A 176 30.44 3.97 -6.70
C LEU A 176 29.12 4.06 -5.91
N THR A 177 27.98 3.94 -6.58
CA THR A 177 26.67 4.02 -5.93
C THR A 177 26.42 2.82 -5.01
N LYS A 178 26.65 1.58 -5.48
CA LYS A 178 26.46 0.39 -4.62
C LYS A 178 27.41 0.40 -3.42
N ASP A 179 28.64 0.87 -3.60
CA ASP A 179 29.62 0.98 -2.52
C ASP A 179 29.20 2.00 -1.47
N ARG A 180 28.77 3.20 -1.91
CA ARG A 180 28.29 4.26 -1.01
C ARG A 180 27.09 3.84 -0.18
N LEU A 181 26.24 2.97 -0.74
CA LEU A 181 25.06 2.44 -0.06
C LEU A 181 25.33 1.13 0.69
N HIS A 182 26.59 0.66 0.73
CA HIS A 182 27.00 -0.59 1.38
C HIS A 182 26.14 -1.79 0.94
N SER A 183 25.80 -1.85 -0.34
CA SER A 183 24.90 -2.88 -0.88
C SER A 183 25.66 -3.99 -1.61
N ASP A 184 25.26 -5.23 -1.35
CA ASP A 184 25.76 -6.42 -2.05
C ASP A 184 25.23 -6.57 -3.48
N ILE A 185 24.36 -5.68 -3.97
CA ILE A 185 23.73 -5.82 -5.29
C ILE A 185 24.78 -6.12 -6.37
N VAL A 186 24.52 -7.14 -7.18
CA VAL A 186 25.48 -7.65 -8.18
C VAL A 186 25.41 -6.79 -9.44
N LEU A 187 26.53 -6.14 -9.79
CA LEU A 187 26.67 -5.33 -11.00
C LEU A 187 27.15 -6.21 -12.17
N ILE A 188 26.30 -6.42 -13.16
CA ILE A 188 26.61 -7.16 -14.38
C ILE A 188 26.93 -6.16 -15.51
N ALA A 189 28.14 -6.24 -16.05
CA ALA A 189 28.61 -5.39 -17.13
C ALA A 189 28.27 -6.04 -18.47
N ARG A 190 27.33 -5.45 -19.22
CA ARG A 190 26.90 -5.95 -20.54
C ARG A 190 27.57 -5.17 -21.67
N THR A 191 27.97 -5.86 -22.73
CA THR A 191 28.39 -5.24 -24.00
C THR A 191 27.63 -5.82 -25.19
N ASP A 192 27.12 -4.93 -26.03
CA ASP A 192 26.43 -5.20 -27.29
C ASP A 192 27.31 -4.91 -28.53
N ALA A 193 28.59 -4.61 -28.31
CA ALA A 193 29.53 -4.15 -29.33
C ALA A 193 29.87 -5.21 -30.40
N LEU A 194 29.52 -6.49 -30.19
CA LEU A 194 29.96 -7.60 -31.04
C LEU A 194 29.61 -7.39 -32.52
N GLN A 195 28.38 -6.92 -32.80
CA GLN A 195 27.91 -6.69 -34.17
C GLN A 195 28.66 -5.56 -34.87
N GLN A 196 29.06 -4.51 -34.14
CA GLN A 196 29.61 -3.29 -34.71
C GLN A 196 31.15 -3.28 -34.71
N HIS A 197 31.77 -3.87 -33.68
CA HIS A 197 33.20 -3.75 -33.41
C HIS A 197 33.92 -5.09 -33.27
N GLY A 198 33.20 -6.21 -33.28
CA GLY A 198 33.79 -7.55 -33.21
C GLY A 198 34.17 -7.99 -31.79
N TYR A 199 34.74 -9.19 -31.71
CA TYR A 199 34.95 -9.92 -30.46
C TYR A 199 36.02 -9.28 -29.56
N GLU A 200 37.16 -8.90 -30.12
CA GLU A 200 38.29 -8.32 -29.35
C GLU A 200 37.88 -7.05 -28.60
N GLU A 201 37.09 -6.17 -29.24
CA GLU A 201 36.56 -4.96 -28.58
C GLU A 201 35.63 -5.33 -27.41
N CYS A 202 34.78 -6.35 -27.56
CA CYS A 202 33.92 -6.80 -26.46
C CYS A 202 34.75 -7.28 -25.26
N ILE A 203 35.80 -8.08 -25.51
CA ILE A 203 36.69 -8.57 -24.45
C ILE A 203 37.42 -7.40 -23.78
N ASP A 204 37.91 -6.42 -24.54
CA ASP A 204 38.58 -5.23 -24.00
C ASP A 204 37.64 -4.34 -23.17
N ARG A 205 36.37 -4.18 -23.60
CA ARG A 205 35.33 -3.50 -22.81
C ARG A 205 35.02 -4.23 -21.50
N LEU A 206 34.87 -5.55 -21.57
CA LEU A 206 34.55 -6.38 -20.41
C LEU A 206 35.71 -6.44 -19.40
N LYS A 207 36.96 -6.55 -19.87
CA LYS A 207 38.15 -6.44 -19.02
C LYS A 207 38.20 -5.09 -18.31
N ALA A 208 37.97 -4.00 -19.03
CA ALA A 208 37.95 -2.67 -18.43
C ALA A 208 36.79 -2.48 -17.42
N ALA A 209 35.61 -3.04 -17.70
CA ALA A 209 34.49 -2.99 -16.77
C ALA A 209 34.74 -3.82 -15.49
N ARG A 210 35.35 -5.00 -15.62
CA ARG A 210 35.82 -5.82 -14.50
C ARG A 210 36.82 -5.06 -13.64
N ASP A 211 37.81 -4.41 -14.26
CA ASP A 211 38.86 -3.68 -13.55
C ASP A 211 38.30 -2.45 -12.78
N LEU A 212 37.14 -1.92 -13.20
CA LEU A 212 36.38 -0.90 -12.46
C LEU A 212 35.49 -1.46 -11.34
N GLY A 213 35.43 -2.78 -11.18
CA GLY A 213 34.72 -3.46 -10.10
C GLY A 213 33.31 -3.95 -10.45
N ALA A 214 33.00 -4.18 -11.73
CA ALA A 214 31.83 -4.97 -12.09
C ALA A 214 31.98 -6.43 -11.61
N ASP A 215 30.90 -7.00 -11.09
CA ASP A 215 30.91 -8.32 -10.45
C ASP A 215 30.86 -9.47 -11.47
N VAL A 216 30.17 -9.28 -12.60
CA VAL A 216 29.91 -10.30 -13.63
C VAL A 216 29.96 -9.68 -15.03
N GLY A 217 30.41 -10.43 -16.02
CA GLY A 217 30.39 -10.01 -17.44
C GLY A 217 29.25 -10.63 -18.25
N LEU A 218 28.72 -9.87 -19.20
CA LEU A 218 27.76 -10.34 -20.20
C LEU A 218 28.19 -9.87 -21.59
N LEU A 219 28.60 -10.79 -22.44
CA LEU A 219 28.80 -10.55 -23.87
C LEU A 219 27.52 -10.96 -24.61
N GLU A 220 26.84 -9.99 -25.19
CA GLU A 220 25.55 -10.22 -25.83
C GLU A 220 25.69 -10.75 -27.27
N GLY A 221 24.92 -11.79 -27.61
CA GLY A 221 24.71 -12.22 -28.99
C GLY A 221 25.85 -13.03 -29.63
N PHE A 222 26.48 -13.95 -28.88
CA PHE A 222 27.47 -14.88 -29.43
C PHE A 222 27.03 -15.51 -30.77
N THR A 223 27.96 -15.58 -31.73
CA THR A 223 27.67 -16.14 -33.06
C THR A 223 28.00 -17.63 -33.19
N SER A 224 28.74 -18.19 -32.23
CA SER A 224 29.07 -19.62 -32.17
C SER A 224 29.32 -20.10 -30.73
N LYS A 225 29.17 -21.40 -30.50
CA LYS A 225 29.49 -22.03 -29.20
C LYS A 225 30.97 -21.92 -28.86
N GLU A 226 31.83 -21.91 -29.88
CA GLU A 226 33.28 -21.77 -29.70
C GLU A 226 33.64 -20.37 -29.21
N GLN A 227 32.99 -19.33 -29.77
CA GLN A 227 33.17 -17.97 -29.28
C GLN A 227 32.70 -17.81 -27.82
N ALA A 228 31.62 -18.50 -27.42
CA ALA A 228 31.16 -18.52 -26.04
C ALA A 228 32.19 -19.17 -25.10
N ARG A 229 32.78 -20.32 -25.48
CA ARG A 229 33.90 -20.96 -24.76
C ARG A 229 35.10 -20.03 -24.64
N GLN A 230 35.50 -19.41 -25.75
CA GLN A 230 36.64 -18.51 -25.77
C GLN A 230 36.43 -17.34 -24.82
N ALA A 231 35.23 -16.76 -24.74
CA ALA A 231 34.96 -15.64 -23.85
C ALA A 231 35.12 -16.01 -22.38
N VAL A 232 34.66 -17.21 -21.99
CA VAL A 232 34.86 -17.71 -20.62
C VAL A 232 36.35 -17.88 -20.32
N GLN A 233 37.13 -18.42 -21.26
CA GLN A 233 38.58 -18.58 -21.10
C GLN A 233 39.30 -17.23 -20.99
N ASP A 234 38.98 -16.27 -21.85
CA ASP A 234 39.66 -14.96 -21.94
C ASP A 234 39.38 -14.04 -20.76
N LEU A 235 38.25 -14.24 -20.07
CA LEU A 235 37.82 -13.45 -18.93
C LEU A 235 37.99 -14.17 -17.59
N ALA A 236 38.41 -15.45 -17.60
CA ALA A 236 38.68 -16.22 -16.39
C ALA A 236 39.64 -15.47 -15.44
N PRO A 237 39.43 -15.55 -14.11
CA PRO A 237 38.38 -16.31 -13.40
C PRO A 237 37.08 -15.51 -13.19
N TRP A 238 36.87 -14.41 -13.91
CA TRP A 238 35.70 -13.54 -13.71
C TRP A 238 34.41 -14.24 -14.19
N PRO A 239 33.35 -14.28 -13.36
CA PRO A 239 32.10 -14.96 -13.72
C PRO A 239 31.44 -14.30 -14.92
N LEU A 240 31.00 -15.13 -15.88
CA LEU A 240 30.21 -14.68 -17.02
C LEU A 240 28.76 -15.16 -16.93
N LEU A 241 27.88 -14.32 -17.46
CA LEU A 241 26.48 -14.57 -17.67
C LEU A 241 26.24 -14.87 -19.16
N LEU A 242 25.50 -15.95 -19.44
CA LEU A 242 25.01 -16.27 -20.77
C LEU A 242 23.53 -15.86 -20.91
N ASN A 243 23.23 -14.98 -21.87
CA ASN A 243 21.85 -14.68 -22.25
C ASN A 243 21.39 -15.65 -23.34
N MET A 244 20.48 -16.57 -22.99
CA MET A 244 19.95 -17.54 -23.92
C MET A 244 18.58 -17.12 -24.46
N VAL A 245 18.59 -16.67 -25.72
CA VAL A 245 17.38 -16.38 -26.50
C VAL A 245 17.31 -17.30 -27.69
N GLU A 246 16.41 -18.27 -27.62
CA GLU A 246 16.12 -19.18 -28.72
C GLU A 246 15.46 -18.43 -29.88
N ASN A 247 15.74 -18.87 -31.11
CA ASN A 247 15.35 -18.19 -32.35
C ASN A 247 15.92 -16.77 -32.51
N GLY A 248 16.96 -16.43 -31.73
CA GLY A 248 17.75 -15.22 -31.89
C GLY A 248 18.96 -15.40 -32.82
N ALA A 249 19.92 -14.48 -32.70
CA ALA A 249 21.12 -14.43 -33.56
C ALA A 249 22.19 -15.51 -33.26
N GLY A 250 22.13 -16.16 -32.08
CA GLY A 250 23.15 -17.09 -31.61
C GLY A 250 22.72 -18.57 -31.58
N PRO A 251 23.66 -19.51 -31.42
CA PRO A 251 23.34 -20.93 -31.30
C PRO A 251 22.67 -21.25 -29.96
N VAL A 252 21.80 -22.26 -29.94
CA VAL A 252 21.22 -22.77 -28.70
C VAL A 252 22.28 -23.53 -27.90
N ILE A 253 22.50 -23.12 -26.65
CA ILE A 253 23.42 -23.74 -25.68
C ILE A 253 22.58 -24.23 -24.50
N PRO A 254 22.46 -25.55 -24.26
CA PRO A 254 21.78 -26.08 -23.08
C PRO A 254 22.51 -25.76 -21.78
N THR A 255 21.81 -25.81 -20.65
CA THR A 255 22.37 -25.51 -19.32
C THR A 255 23.57 -26.36 -18.93
N HIS A 256 23.57 -27.66 -19.25
CA HIS A 256 24.70 -28.54 -18.95
C HIS A 256 25.96 -28.12 -19.71
N GLU A 257 25.82 -27.76 -20.99
CA GLU A 257 26.92 -27.30 -21.82
C GLU A 257 27.41 -25.92 -21.34
N ALA A 258 26.51 -25.00 -20.98
CA ALA A 258 26.90 -23.71 -20.41
C ALA A 258 27.70 -23.85 -19.11
N LYS A 259 27.31 -24.80 -18.24
CA LYS A 259 28.06 -25.14 -17.01
C LYS A 259 29.44 -25.71 -17.35
N GLU A 260 29.53 -26.66 -18.29
CA GLU A 260 30.80 -27.23 -18.76
C GLU A 260 31.73 -26.18 -19.37
N MET A 261 31.18 -25.18 -20.08
CA MET A 261 31.94 -24.06 -20.62
C MET A 261 32.50 -23.13 -19.53
N GLY A 262 31.94 -23.16 -18.32
CA GLY A 262 32.35 -22.33 -17.18
C GLY A 262 31.52 -21.06 -16.96
N PHE A 263 30.34 -20.93 -17.60
CA PHE A 263 29.41 -19.85 -17.25
C PHE A 263 28.90 -20.01 -15.82
N ARG A 264 28.64 -18.88 -15.15
CA ARG A 264 28.19 -18.85 -13.76
C ARG A 264 26.73 -18.44 -13.61
N ILE A 265 26.19 -17.68 -14.57
CA ILE A 265 24.76 -17.35 -14.63
C ILE A 265 24.26 -17.65 -16.06
N MET A 266 23.03 -18.13 -16.17
CA MET A 266 22.36 -18.28 -17.46
C MET A 266 20.92 -17.77 -17.36
N ILE A 267 20.57 -16.79 -18.19
CA ILE A 267 19.21 -16.22 -18.25
C ILE A 267 18.46 -16.69 -19.50
N PHE A 268 17.15 -16.85 -19.41
CA PHE A 268 16.29 -17.27 -20.52
C PHE A 268 15.24 -16.20 -20.83
N SER A 269 15.60 -15.17 -21.60
CA SER A 269 14.87 -13.90 -21.67
C SER A 269 13.43 -13.97 -22.20
N PHE A 270 13.02 -15.02 -22.90
CA PHE A 270 11.64 -15.16 -23.41
C PHE A 270 10.92 -16.39 -22.86
N ALA A 271 11.47 -17.03 -21.82
CA ALA A 271 11.00 -18.31 -21.28
C ALA A 271 9.51 -18.32 -20.91
N SER A 272 8.98 -17.20 -20.42
CA SER A 272 7.55 -17.07 -20.06
C SER A 272 6.73 -16.31 -21.10
N LEU A 273 7.30 -15.27 -21.74
CA LEU A 273 6.55 -14.40 -22.65
C LEU A 273 6.10 -15.10 -23.94
N ALA A 274 6.99 -15.87 -24.57
CA ALA A 274 6.66 -16.55 -25.83
C ALA A 274 5.60 -17.65 -25.64
N PRO A 275 5.70 -18.53 -24.62
CA PRO A 275 4.63 -19.47 -24.30
C PRO A 275 3.31 -18.81 -23.91
N ALA A 276 3.35 -17.71 -23.14
CA ALA A 276 2.15 -16.98 -22.77
C ALA A 276 1.42 -16.42 -24.01
N TYR A 277 2.15 -15.83 -24.96
CA TYR A 277 1.59 -15.39 -26.23
C TYR A 277 0.85 -16.51 -26.97
N LEU A 278 1.47 -17.71 -27.07
CA LEU A 278 0.86 -18.86 -27.73
C LEU A 278 -0.44 -19.30 -27.03
N GLY A 279 -0.41 -19.38 -25.69
CA GLY A 279 -1.58 -19.76 -24.89
C GLY A 279 -2.74 -18.75 -25.02
N ILE A 280 -2.45 -17.46 -24.88
CA ILE A 280 -3.44 -16.39 -25.00
C ILE A 280 -4.02 -16.35 -26.42
N ARG A 281 -3.18 -16.40 -27.46
CA ARG A 281 -3.63 -16.39 -28.85
C ARG A 281 -4.55 -17.58 -29.14
N SER A 282 -4.16 -18.79 -28.73
CA SER A 282 -4.97 -19.99 -28.93
C SER A 282 -6.33 -19.89 -28.23
N ALA A 283 -6.37 -19.36 -27.01
CA ALA A 283 -7.63 -19.13 -26.30
C ALA A 283 -8.54 -18.14 -27.04
N PHE A 284 -7.99 -17.04 -27.55
CA PHE A 284 -8.77 -16.03 -28.27
C PHE A 284 -9.24 -16.50 -29.65
N GLU A 285 -8.41 -17.27 -30.36
CA GLU A 285 -8.82 -17.94 -31.60
C GLU A 285 -10.01 -18.87 -31.34
N ARG A 286 -9.98 -19.64 -30.25
CA ARG A 286 -11.07 -20.54 -29.87
C ARG A 286 -12.35 -19.81 -29.49
N ILE A 287 -12.26 -18.70 -28.76
CA ILE A 287 -13.42 -17.85 -28.49
C ILE A 287 -14.05 -17.37 -29.80
N LYS A 288 -13.21 -16.96 -30.77
CA LYS A 288 -13.68 -16.47 -32.07
C LYS A 288 -14.33 -17.56 -32.92
N THR A 289 -13.81 -18.79 -32.90
CA THR A 289 -14.30 -19.88 -33.76
C THR A 289 -15.40 -20.72 -33.12
N GLU A 290 -15.37 -20.92 -31.80
CA GLU A 290 -16.23 -21.84 -31.06
C GLU A 290 -17.13 -21.14 -30.02
N GLY A 291 -16.91 -19.86 -29.72
CA GLY A 291 -17.69 -19.10 -28.72
C GLY A 291 -17.37 -19.45 -27.26
N VAL A 292 -16.32 -20.24 -27.01
CA VAL A 292 -15.91 -20.69 -25.67
C VAL A 292 -14.38 -20.67 -25.53
N VAL A 293 -13.89 -20.52 -24.30
CA VAL A 293 -12.44 -20.52 -24.00
C VAL A 293 -11.87 -21.94 -24.02
N GLY A 294 -12.62 -22.91 -23.50
CA GLY A 294 -12.21 -24.31 -23.44
C GLY A 294 -10.99 -24.58 -22.54
N THR A 295 -10.85 -23.81 -21.46
CA THR A 295 -9.83 -24.02 -20.42
C THR A 295 -9.96 -25.42 -19.79
N PRO A 296 -8.86 -26.16 -19.57
CA PRO A 296 -8.90 -27.48 -18.93
C PRO A 296 -9.60 -27.46 -17.57
N GLU A 297 -10.30 -28.55 -17.25
CA GLU A 297 -10.92 -28.75 -15.94
C GLU A 297 -9.84 -28.68 -14.83
N GLY A 298 -10.16 -28.00 -13.72
CA GLY A 298 -9.22 -27.76 -12.62
C GLY A 298 -8.35 -26.51 -12.75
N LEU A 299 -8.26 -25.89 -13.94
CA LEU A 299 -7.60 -24.57 -14.13
C LEU A 299 -8.59 -23.40 -13.97
N GLY A 300 -9.24 -23.35 -12.81
CA GLY A 300 -10.16 -22.27 -12.44
C GLY A 300 -9.51 -21.16 -11.60
N PRO A 301 -10.30 -20.14 -11.19
CA PRO A 301 -9.81 -19.00 -10.41
C PRO A 301 -9.03 -19.39 -9.15
N ARG A 302 -9.52 -20.37 -8.39
CA ARG A 302 -8.84 -20.88 -7.19
C ARG A 302 -7.41 -21.33 -7.48
N LYS A 303 -7.21 -22.11 -8.55
CA LYS A 303 -5.88 -22.61 -8.90
C LYS A 303 -4.92 -21.48 -9.25
N LEU A 304 -5.40 -20.46 -9.97
CA LEU A 304 -4.61 -19.27 -10.29
C LEU A 304 -4.28 -18.45 -9.03
N PHE A 305 -5.21 -18.33 -8.08
CA PHE A 305 -4.94 -17.66 -6.80
C PHE A 305 -3.95 -18.45 -5.93
N GLU A 306 -4.06 -19.78 -5.90
CA GLU A 306 -3.07 -20.66 -5.24
C GLU A 306 -1.67 -20.43 -5.78
N VAL A 307 -1.51 -20.36 -7.12
CA VAL A 307 -0.24 -19.98 -7.75
C VAL A 307 0.23 -18.61 -7.26
N CYS A 308 -0.69 -17.65 -7.12
CA CYS A 308 -0.40 -16.30 -6.65
C CYS A 308 -0.25 -16.15 -5.12
N GLY A 309 -0.13 -17.24 -4.37
CA GLY A 309 0.13 -17.20 -2.93
C GLY A 309 -1.11 -17.22 -2.03
N LEU A 310 -2.25 -17.69 -2.52
CA LEU A 310 -3.49 -17.78 -1.72
C LEU A 310 -3.27 -18.48 -0.38
N SER A 311 -2.51 -19.57 -0.33
CA SER A 311 -2.25 -20.32 0.90
C SER A 311 -1.46 -19.49 1.92
N ASP A 312 -0.47 -18.71 1.49
CA ASP A 312 0.30 -17.83 2.37
C ASP A 312 -0.58 -16.69 2.87
N SER A 313 -1.39 -16.09 1.99
CA SER A 313 -2.36 -15.07 2.38
C SER A 313 -3.37 -15.61 3.39
N MET A 314 -3.91 -16.81 3.17
CA MET A 314 -4.82 -17.49 4.09
C MET A 314 -4.14 -17.89 5.39
N LYS A 315 -2.85 -18.24 5.36
CA LYS A 315 -2.09 -18.56 6.56
C LYS A 315 -1.83 -17.31 7.39
N ILE A 316 -1.43 -16.20 6.77
CA ILE A 316 -1.30 -14.91 7.46
C ILE A 316 -2.64 -14.52 8.10
N ASP A 317 -3.74 -14.69 7.37
CA ASP A 317 -5.09 -14.45 7.87
C ASP A 317 -5.44 -15.38 9.06
N ALA A 318 -5.12 -16.67 8.96
CA ALA A 318 -5.37 -17.66 10.01
C ALA A 318 -4.46 -17.50 11.23
N ASP A 319 -3.19 -17.16 11.04
CA ASP A 319 -2.20 -16.93 12.11
C ASP A 319 -2.47 -15.60 12.82
N ALA A 320 -3.00 -14.60 12.10
CA ALA A 320 -3.52 -13.36 12.70
C ALA A 320 -4.84 -13.60 13.47
N ALA A 321 -5.49 -14.75 13.30
CA ALA A 321 -6.62 -15.16 14.11
C ALA A 321 -6.14 -15.82 15.42
N PHE A 322 -6.61 -15.34 16.58
CA PHE A 322 -6.21 -15.85 17.91
C PHE A 322 -6.27 -17.40 18.04
N PRO A 323 -5.29 -18.02 18.72
CA PRO A 323 -5.24 -19.47 18.89
C PRO A 323 -6.40 -20.01 19.75
N LYS A 324 -7.18 -20.92 19.15
CA LYS A 324 -8.14 -21.77 19.88
C LYS A 324 -7.39 -22.86 20.68
N SER A 325 -7.03 -22.57 21.92
CA SER A 325 -6.89 -23.60 22.96
C SER A 325 -7.98 -23.32 23.99
N ILE A 326 -9.14 -23.98 23.98
CA ILE A 326 -9.38 -25.33 24.48
C ILE A 326 -10.71 -25.77 23.85
N MET A 327 -10.72 -26.78 22.97
CA MET A 327 -11.85 -27.73 22.80
C MET A 327 -11.49 -28.82 21.78
N LYS A 328 -11.81 -30.07 22.15
CA LYS A 328 -11.51 -31.32 21.46
C LYS A 328 -12.30 -31.50 20.14
N PRO A 329 -11.85 -32.39 19.22
CA PRO A 329 -12.36 -32.46 17.86
C PRO A 329 -13.71 -33.19 17.81
N VAL A 330 -14.68 -32.62 17.10
CA VAL A 330 -15.85 -33.36 16.59
C VAL A 330 -16.05 -32.98 15.12
N ASP A 331 -15.73 -33.95 14.28
CA ASP A 331 -16.28 -34.28 12.96
C ASP A 331 -16.54 -33.18 11.92
N PHE A 332 -15.63 -33.18 10.94
CA PHE A 332 -15.85 -32.80 9.55
C PHE A 332 -16.97 -33.66 8.93
N VAL A 333 -18.19 -33.14 8.73
CA VAL A 333 -19.02 -33.41 7.54
C VAL A 333 -20.08 -32.32 7.41
N SER A 334 -20.31 -31.85 6.17
CA SER A 334 -21.50 -31.13 5.68
C SER A 334 -21.44 -29.60 5.81
N VAL A 335 -21.22 -28.91 4.69
CA VAL A 335 -22.29 -28.36 3.83
C VAL A 335 -21.60 -27.70 2.62
N LEU A 336 -21.69 -28.37 1.48
CA LEU A 336 -21.65 -27.73 0.15
C LEU A 336 -23.12 -27.42 -0.20
N LEU A 337 -23.33 -26.29 -0.89
CA LEU A 337 -24.60 -25.65 -1.29
C LEU A 337 -25.21 -24.67 -0.26
N ALA A 338 -24.72 -23.43 -0.31
CA ALA A 338 -25.58 -22.25 -0.27
C ALA A 338 -24.90 -21.07 -0.97
N THR A 339 -25.55 -20.60 -2.03
CA THR A 339 -25.60 -19.20 -2.52
C THR A 339 -24.31 -18.50 -2.98
N LEU A 340 -24.28 -18.19 -4.29
CA LEU A 340 -23.77 -16.92 -4.82
C LEU A 340 -23.91 -15.80 -3.78
N THR A 341 -22.80 -15.32 -3.25
CA THR A 341 -22.73 -14.12 -2.41
C THR A 341 -21.47 -13.32 -2.78
N PRO A 342 -21.52 -11.99 -2.69
CA PRO A 342 -20.62 -11.09 -3.39
C PRO A 342 -19.24 -11.04 -2.71
N LEU A 343 -18.25 -10.63 -3.52
CA LEU A 343 -16.87 -10.27 -3.13
C LEU A 343 -16.81 -9.76 -1.68
N GLY A 344 -16.21 -10.56 -0.79
CA GLY A 344 -15.92 -10.17 0.58
C GLY A 344 -14.85 -9.08 0.60
N SER A 345 -15.31 -7.86 0.83
CA SER A 345 -14.63 -6.68 1.38
C SER A 345 -13.18 -6.90 1.86
N ALA A 346 -12.23 -6.23 1.21
CA ALA A 346 -10.92 -5.99 1.81
C ALA A 346 -11.11 -5.14 3.09
N ALA A 347 -10.43 -5.48 4.18
CA ALA A 347 -10.52 -4.72 5.43
C ALA A 347 -10.17 -3.24 5.19
N LEU A 348 -10.98 -2.32 5.73
CA LEU A 348 -10.76 -0.88 5.61
C LEU A 348 -9.35 -0.50 6.07
N ARG A 349 -8.67 0.39 5.33
CA ARG A 349 -7.35 0.91 5.68
C ARG A 349 -7.39 1.66 7.00
N TYR A 350 -8.40 2.50 7.21
CA TYR A 350 -8.59 3.25 8.46
C TYR A 350 -9.83 2.72 9.21
N ARG A 351 -9.59 2.15 10.39
CA ARG A 351 -10.58 1.82 11.40
C ARG A 351 -10.36 2.79 12.53
N GLY A 352 -10.90 3.99 12.37
CA GLY A 352 -10.52 5.13 13.16
C GLY A 352 -11.50 5.45 14.28
N ALA A 353 -11.04 6.24 15.24
CA ALA A 353 -11.86 6.88 16.27
C ALA A 353 -11.36 8.31 16.50
N ASP A 354 -12.27 9.23 16.85
CA ASP A 354 -11.91 10.51 17.43
C ASP A 354 -11.77 10.35 18.94
N ILE A 355 -10.65 10.79 19.52
CA ILE A 355 -10.44 10.75 20.97
C ILE A 355 -9.85 12.06 21.47
N SER A 356 -10.21 13.16 20.81
CA SER A 356 -9.65 14.47 21.11
C SER A 356 -9.85 14.84 22.58
N SER A 357 -10.95 14.41 23.19
CA SER A 357 -11.27 14.67 24.60
C SER A 357 -10.37 13.94 25.62
N LEU A 358 -9.55 12.96 25.22
CA LEU A 358 -8.91 12.01 26.15
C LEU A 358 -8.13 12.67 27.30
N LEU A 359 -7.25 13.64 27.03
CA LEU A 359 -6.44 14.23 28.09
C LEU A 359 -7.31 15.01 29.10
N LEU A 360 -8.38 15.67 28.62
CA LEU A 360 -9.32 16.38 29.49
C LEU A 360 -10.10 15.41 30.39
N GLU A 361 -10.53 14.29 29.84
CA GLU A 361 -11.23 13.26 30.59
C GLU A 361 -10.32 12.70 31.69
N GLU A 362 -9.09 12.33 31.36
CA GLU A 362 -8.10 11.84 32.32
C GLU A 362 -7.75 12.89 33.40
N ASP A 363 -7.57 14.16 33.03
CA ASP A 363 -7.35 15.27 33.96
C ASP A 363 -8.54 15.50 34.90
N SER A 364 -9.76 15.16 34.45
CA SER A 364 -10.96 15.18 35.28
C SER A 364 -11.11 13.96 36.19
N GLY A 365 -10.14 13.03 36.16
CA GLY A 365 -10.10 11.82 36.98
C GLY A 365 -10.81 10.62 36.36
N ILE A 366 -11.15 10.66 35.07
CA ILE A 366 -11.76 9.54 34.37
C ILE A 366 -10.68 8.51 34.05
N SER A 367 -11.03 7.24 34.21
CA SER A 367 -10.18 6.12 33.87
C SER A 367 -10.96 5.06 33.12
N TYR A 368 -10.28 4.34 32.23
CA TYR A 368 -10.88 3.36 31.34
C TYR A 368 -10.52 1.95 31.80
N LYS A 369 -11.40 1.00 31.45
CA LYS A 369 -11.20 -0.42 31.72
C LYS A 369 -11.35 -1.21 30.44
N SER A 370 -10.59 -2.28 30.28
CA SER A 370 -10.80 -3.25 29.20
C SER A 370 -11.97 -4.19 29.54
N ALA A 371 -12.37 -5.05 28.60
CA ALA A 371 -13.57 -5.90 28.73
C ALA A 371 -13.45 -6.94 29.86
N ASN A 372 -12.22 -7.21 30.32
CA ASN A 372 -11.96 -8.09 31.46
C ASN A 372 -12.08 -7.34 32.81
N GLY A 373 -12.41 -6.04 32.79
CA GLY A 373 -12.57 -5.19 33.97
C GLY A 373 -11.27 -4.58 34.51
N GLN A 374 -10.12 -4.81 33.87
CA GLN A 374 -8.82 -4.24 34.27
C GLN A 374 -8.71 -2.79 33.84
N SER A 375 -8.18 -1.95 34.72
CA SER A 375 -7.85 -0.56 34.38
C SER A 375 -6.66 -0.52 33.44
N GLU A 376 -6.85 0.10 32.28
CA GLU A 376 -5.86 0.18 31.20
C GLU A 376 -5.94 1.57 30.54
N LYS A 377 -4.86 1.96 29.85
CA LYS A 377 -4.85 3.21 29.08
C LYS A 377 -5.80 3.09 27.88
N LEU A 378 -6.52 4.16 27.56
CA LEU A 378 -7.48 4.12 26.45
C LEU A 378 -6.80 3.75 25.12
N GLU A 379 -5.60 4.28 24.85
CA GLU A 379 -4.87 3.96 23.63
C GLU A 379 -4.57 2.46 23.48
N THR A 380 -4.29 1.77 24.58
CA THR A 380 -4.08 0.31 24.60
C THR A 380 -5.39 -0.41 24.32
N ILE A 381 -6.47 -0.01 25.00
CA ILE A 381 -7.80 -0.59 24.80
C ILE A 381 -8.23 -0.46 23.32
N LEU A 382 -8.04 0.71 22.71
CA LEU A 382 -8.43 0.93 21.31
C LEU A 382 -7.59 0.10 20.35
N ALA A 383 -6.26 0.09 20.51
CA ALA A 383 -5.35 -0.67 19.66
C ALA A 383 -5.63 -2.18 19.75
N ASP A 384 -5.82 -2.72 20.96
CA ASP A 384 -6.11 -4.14 21.19
C ASP A 384 -7.46 -4.57 20.60
N ASN A 385 -8.35 -3.61 20.35
CA ASN A 385 -9.64 -3.86 19.71
C ASN A 385 -9.64 -3.51 18.21
N GLY A 386 -8.49 -3.16 17.62
CA GLY A 386 -8.33 -3.05 16.16
C GLY A 386 -8.51 -1.64 15.58
N VAL A 387 -8.61 -0.62 16.44
CA VAL A 387 -8.47 0.78 16.02
C VAL A 387 -7.02 1.02 15.60
N ASN A 388 -6.83 1.61 14.43
CA ASN A 388 -5.49 1.85 13.88
C ASN A 388 -5.21 3.30 13.48
N ALA A 389 -6.21 4.18 13.58
CA ALA A 389 -6.10 5.58 13.21
C ALA A 389 -6.86 6.45 14.21
N ILE A 390 -6.29 7.59 14.60
CA ILE A 390 -6.90 8.51 15.54
C ILE A 390 -7.12 9.87 14.90
N ARG A 391 -8.38 10.34 14.92
CA ARG A 391 -8.76 11.73 14.61
C ARG A 391 -8.54 12.61 15.83
N GLN A 392 -7.94 13.78 15.63
CA GLN A 392 -7.72 14.79 16.68
C GLN A 392 -8.08 16.18 16.17
N ARG A 393 -8.92 16.90 16.91
CA ARG A 393 -9.29 18.28 16.59
C ARG A 393 -8.23 19.28 17.06
N LEU A 394 -7.91 20.24 16.19
CA LEU A 394 -6.97 21.32 16.47
C LEU A 394 -7.64 22.69 16.34
N TRP A 395 -7.67 23.44 17.44
CA TRP A 395 -8.09 24.84 17.48
C TRP A 395 -6.88 25.77 17.43
N VAL A 396 -7.09 27.00 16.95
CA VAL A 396 -6.00 27.98 16.72
C VAL A 396 -5.59 28.65 18.04
N ASN A 397 -6.51 29.35 18.70
CA ASN A 397 -6.24 30.00 20.00
C ASN A 397 -7.36 29.70 21.03
N PRO A 398 -7.47 28.44 21.52
CA PRO A 398 -8.44 28.09 22.54
C PRO A 398 -8.21 28.87 23.84
N SER A 399 -9.27 29.42 24.43
CA SER A 399 -9.18 30.25 25.65
C SER A 399 -8.68 29.50 26.90
N GLY A 400 -8.74 28.16 26.90
CA GLY A 400 -8.31 27.29 27.99
C GLY A 400 -7.11 26.39 27.68
N GLY A 401 -6.47 26.54 26.52
CA GLY A 401 -5.34 25.68 26.09
C GLY A 401 -5.72 24.26 25.65
N SER A 402 -6.93 23.79 25.97
CA SER A 402 -7.45 22.51 25.47
C SER A 402 -7.55 22.52 23.95
N TYR A 403 -7.14 21.43 23.30
CA TYR A 403 -7.16 21.26 21.84
C TYR A 403 -6.24 22.19 21.04
N ASP A 404 -5.30 22.89 21.70
CA ASP A 404 -4.25 23.64 20.99
C ASP A 404 -3.20 22.70 20.37
N LEU A 405 -2.17 23.29 19.76
CA LEU A 405 -1.07 22.53 19.15
C LEU A 405 -0.29 21.68 20.16
N ASN A 406 -0.02 22.18 21.37
CA ASN A 406 0.74 21.42 22.37
C ASN A 406 -0.07 20.23 22.87
N TYR A 407 -1.37 20.44 23.12
CA TYR A 407 -2.31 19.38 23.47
C TYR A 407 -2.31 18.27 22.41
N ASN A 408 -2.44 18.64 21.13
CA ASN A 408 -2.46 17.67 20.03
C ASN A 408 -1.12 16.95 19.84
N LEU A 409 0.02 17.64 20.03
CA LEU A 409 1.34 17.00 20.00
C LEU A 409 1.50 15.96 21.12
N GLU A 410 1.00 16.25 22.32
CA GLU A 410 1.01 15.32 23.44
C GLU A 410 0.14 14.10 23.17
N LEU A 411 -1.11 14.31 22.75
CA LEU A 411 -2.04 13.23 22.45
C LEU A 411 -1.53 12.36 21.29
N SER A 412 -1.07 12.97 20.19
CA SER A 412 -0.49 12.26 19.05
C SER A 412 0.71 11.41 19.43
N LYS A 413 1.60 11.89 20.30
CA LYS A 413 2.75 11.11 20.76
C LYS A 413 2.32 9.82 21.46
N ARG A 414 1.25 9.86 22.26
CA ARG A 414 0.68 8.66 22.92
C ARG A 414 0.12 7.68 21.90
N MET A 415 -0.63 8.17 20.92
CA MET A 415 -1.28 7.31 19.92
C MET A 415 -0.27 6.64 18.98
N VAL A 416 0.76 7.37 18.55
CA VAL A 416 1.86 6.80 17.76
C VAL A 416 2.62 5.74 18.56
N ALA A 417 2.85 5.96 19.87
CA ALA A 417 3.47 4.95 20.72
C ALA A 417 2.62 3.67 20.88
N ALA A 418 1.30 3.78 20.73
CA ALA A 418 0.36 2.66 20.69
C ALA A 418 0.21 2.04 19.28
N GLY A 419 0.99 2.48 18.28
CA GLY A 419 1.00 1.92 16.93
C GLY A 419 -0.10 2.46 16.00
N MET A 420 -0.80 3.53 16.38
CA MET A 420 -1.85 4.15 15.57
C MET A 420 -1.34 5.32 14.73
N VAL A 421 -1.93 5.52 13.55
CA VAL A 421 -1.65 6.68 12.70
C VAL A 421 -2.50 7.89 13.08
N ILE A 422 -2.04 9.09 12.74
CA ILE A 422 -2.71 10.35 13.12
C ILE A 422 -3.44 10.97 11.92
N TYR A 423 -4.74 11.20 12.12
CA TYR A 423 -5.55 12.15 11.36
C TYR A 423 -5.68 13.43 12.20
N LEU A 424 -5.00 14.49 11.78
CA LEU A 424 -5.14 15.82 12.39
C LEU A 424 -6.23 16.62 11.66
N ASP A 425 -7.25 17.04 12.39
CA ASP A 425 -8.37 17.81 11.88
C ASP A 425 -8.22 19.29 12.25
N MET A 426 -7.84 20.12 11.28
CA MET A 426 -7.66 21.55 11.51
C MET A 426 -9.00 22.26 11.39
N HIS A 427 -9.57 22.69 12.53
CA HIS A 427 -10.83 23.41 12.54
C HIS A 427 -10.71 24.83 11.97
N PHE A 428 -9.51 25.41 12.01
CA PHE A 428 -9.26 26.82 11.68
C PHE A 428 -10.21 27.79 12.42
N SER A 429 -10.49 27.49 13.68
CA SER A 429 -11.28 28.32 14.60
C SER A 429 -10.60 28.31 15.98
N ASP A 430 -10.88 29.33 16.80
CA ASP A 430 -10.46 29.35 18.21
C ASP A 430 -11.31 28.41 19.08
N THR A 431 -12.42 27.91 18.54
CA THR A 431 -13.39 27.06 19.22
C THR A 431 -13.97 26.03 18.25
N TRP A 432 -15.09 25.43 18.62
CA TRP A 432 -15.88 24.56 17.77
C TRP A 432 -16.06 25.14 16.35
N ALA A 433 -15.99 24.26 15.36
CA ALA A 433 -16.30 24.59 13.98
C ALA A 433 -17.17 23.48 13.39
N ASP A 434 -18.29 23.85 12.79
CA ASP A 434 -19.27 22.97 12.16
C ASP A 434 -20.01 23.73 11.05
N PRO A 435 -20.98 23.15 10.32
CA PRO A 435 -21.68 23.86 9.24
C PRO A 435 -22.41 25.14 9.67
N SER A 436 -22.62 25.35 10.96
CA SER A 436 -23.29 26.51 11.55
C SER A 436 -22.34 27.49 12.27
N ASP A 437 -21.08 27.13 12.48
CA ASP A 437 -20.05 28.00 13.05
C ASP A 437 -18.70 27.76 12.37
N GLN A 438 -18.19 28.77 11.66
CA GLN A 438 -16.87 28.75 11.01
C GLN A 438 -16.12 30.06 11.28
N THR A 439 -16.30 30.62 12.47
CA THR A 439 -15.78 31.95 12.83
C THR A 439 -14.25 32.03 12.67
N THR A 440 -13.77 33.08 11.98
CA THR A 440 -12.32 33.34 11.84
C THR A 440 -11.64 33.50 13.20
N PRO A 441 -10.49 32.85 13.45
CA PRO A 441 -9.71 32.98 14.68
C PRO A 441 -9.38 34.43 15.05
N SER A 442 -9.27 34.69 16.35
CA SER A 442 -8.82 35.98 16.85
C SER A 442 -7.41 36.32 16.33
N GLY A 443 -7.23 37.57 15.91
CA GLY A 443 -5.98 38.05 15.31
C GLY A 443 -5.82 37.75 13.82
N TRP A 444 -6.72 36.97 13.21
CA TRP A 444 -6.72 36.77 11.76
C TRP A 444 -7.58 37.82 11.05
N SER A 445 -7.25 38.10 9.79
CA SER A 445 -7.93 39.12 8.99
C SER A 445 -9.37 38.71 8.66
N THR A 446 -10.31 39.60 8.96
CA THR A 446 -11.73 39.43 8.60
C THR A 446 -12.17 40.38 7.49
N THR A 447 -11.25 41.17 6.93
CA THR A 447 -11.54 42.21 5.92
C THR A 447 -10.69 42.10 4.65
N ASP A 448 -9.54 41.43 4.70
CA ASP A 448 -8.63 41.21 3.56
C ASP A 448 -8.34 39.71 3.38
N ILE A 449 -8.76 39.18 2.23
CA ILE A 449 -8.64 37.76 1.87
C ILE A 449 -7.21 37.33 1.62
N ASP A 450 -6.35 38.20 1.09
CA ASP A 450 -4.98 37.82 0.76
C ASP A 450 -4.14 37.76 2.05
N THR A 451 -4.38 38.69 2.99
CA THR A 451 -3.83 38.62 4.35
C THR A 451 -4.32 37.36 5.09
N LEU A 452 -5.63 37.07 5.06
CA LEU A 452 -6.18 35.87 5.70
C LEU A 452 -5.60 34.58 5.11
N SER A 453 -5.48 34.50 3.77
CA SER A 453 -4.87 33.36 3.09
C SER A 453 -3.42 33.16 3.56
N TRP A 454 -2.61 34.22 3.62
CA TRP A 454 -1.24 34.13 4.10
C TRP A 454 -1.14 33.69 5.58
N GLN A 455 -2.05 34.16 6.44
CA GLN A 455 -2.11 33.72 7.84
C GLN A 455 -2.44 32.23 7.94
N LEU A 456 -3.40 31.77 7.14
CA LEU A 456 -3.78 30.36 7.05
C LEU A 456 -2.60 29.50 6.55
N TYR A 457 -1.93 29.89 5.47
CA TYR A 457 -0.73 29.19 4.96
C TYR A 457 0.33 29.01 6.05
N ASN A 458 0.73 30.11 6.72
CA ASN A 458 1.78 30.05 7.72
C ASN A 458 1.37 29.22 8.94
N TYR A 459 0.13 29.36 9.41
CA TYR A 459 -0.37 28.55 10.51
C TYR A 459 -0.32 27.06 10.17
N THR A 460 -0.82 26.68 8.99
CA THR A 460 -0.84 25.28 8.54
C THR A 460 0.58 24.72 8.44
N MET A 461 1.51 25.50 7.88
CA MET A 461 2.93 25.15 7.78
C MET A 461 3.59 25.00 9.14
N ASP A 462 3.34 25.91 10.08
CA ASP A 462 3.93 25.91 11.43
C ASP A 462 3.43 24.73 12.27
N VAL A 463 2.14 24.38 12.15
CA VAL A 463 1.59 23.17 12.76
C VAL A 463 2.31 21.94 12.23
N CYS A 464 2.37 21.73 10.91
CA CYS A 464 3.06 20.58 10.32
C CYS A 464 4.56 20.55 10.67
N ASN A 465 5.23 21.70 10.69
CA ASN A 465 6.62 21.82 11.14
C ASN A 465 6.82 21.43 12.61
N SER A 466 5.85 21.73 13.47
CA SER A 466 5.90 21.37 14.87
C SER A 466 5.78 19.85 15.09
N PHE A 467 4.90 19.19 14.33
CA PHE A 467 4.85 17.73 14.27
C PHE A 467 6.16 17.12 13.77
N ALA A 468 6.72 17.68 12.69
CA ALA A 468 8.00 17.25 12.14
C ALA A 468 9.16 17.38 13.15
N ALA A 469 9.22 18.51 13.88
CA ALA A 469 10.23 18.77 14.90
C ALA A 469 10.16 17.80 16.09
N LYS A 470 9.00 17.21 16.34
CA LYS A 470 8.80 16.17 17.36
C LYS A 470 8.90 14.75 16.80
N SER A 471 9.17 14.60 15.50
CA SER A 471 9.19 13.32 14.79
C SER A 471 7.88 12.52 14.96
N ILE A 472 6.76 13.24 14.99
CA ILE A 472 5.42 12.65 15.04
C ILE A 472 4.88 12.63 13.62
N PRO A 473 4.68 11.44 13.00
CA PRO A 473 4.13 11.36 11.65
C PRO A 473 2.65 11.77 11.63
N LEU A 474 2.26 12.42 10.54
CA LEU A 474 0.86 12.70 10.21
C LEU A 474 0.49 11.87 8.98
N GLU A 475 -0.62 11.14 9.05
CA GLU A 475 -1.13 10.34 7.94
C GLU A 475 -2.16 11.13 7.12
N ILE A 476 -3.07 11.81 7.82
CA ILE A 476 -4.12 12.65 7.21
C ILE A 476 -4.09 14.02 7.89
N VAL A 477 -4.21 15.08 7.08
CA VAL A 477 -4.52 16.42 7.57
C VAL A 477 -5.75 16.93 6.85
N SER A 478 -6.83 17.19 7.59
CA SER A 478 -8.00 17.88 7.02
C SER A 478 -7.81 19.39 7.11
N ILE A 479 -8.07 20.07 5.99
CA ILE A 479 -8.01 21.53 5.87
C ILE A 479 -9.40 22.13 6.07
N GLY A 480 -9.90 22.02 7.29
CA GLY A 480 -11.24 22.44 7.70
C GLY A 480 -12.07 21.26 8.22
N ASN A 481 -13.08 21.57 9.04
CA ASN A 481 -14.06 20.62 9.56
C ASN A 481 -15.46 20.95 9.03
N GLU A 482 -16.10 20.01 8.35
CA GLU A 482 -17.48 20.12 7.85
C GLU A 482 -17.81 21.45 7.12
N ILE A 483 -16.97 21.82 6.15
CA ILE A 483 -16.94 23.17 5.57
C ILE A 483 -17.97 23.44 4.46
N THR A 484 -19.11 22.75 4.45
CA THR A 484 -20.12 22.91 3.38
C THR A 484 -20.65 24.34 3.28
N ALA A 485 -20.68 25.06 4.41
CA ALA A 485 -21.05 26.47 4.49
C ALA A 485 -19.85 27.44 4.37
N GLY A 486 -18.70 26.94 3.92
CA GLY A 486 -17.43 27.67 3.86
C GLY A 486 -16.58 27.47 5.12
N LEU A 487 -15.54 28.29 5.25
CA LEU A 487 -14.59 28.28 6.38
C LEU A 487 -14.09 29.71 6.63
N LEU A 488 -13.67 30.05 7.85
CA LEU A 488 -13.09 31.36 8.16
C LEU A 488 -14.00 32.54 7.78
N TRP A 489 -15.19 32.56 8.36
CA TRP A 489 -16.17 33.64 8.16
C TRP A 489 -15.70 34.97 8.77
N PRO A 490 -16.02 36.11 8.14
CA PRO A 490 -16.96 36.25 7.01
C PRO A 490 -16.33 36.05 5.63
N LEU A 491 -15.00 36.08 5.49
CA LEU A 491 -14.37 36.16 4.17
C LEU A 491 -14.47 34.87 3.37
N GLY A 492 -14.43 33.70 4.01
CA GLY A 492 -14.63 32.41 3.35
C GLY A 492 -16.04 31.85 3.51
N SER A 493 -17.07 32.70 3.59
CA SER A 493 -18.46 32.25 3.50
C SER A 493 -18.83 31.82 2.07
N THR A 494 -19.97 31.14 1.91
CA THR A 494 -20.53 30.79 0.59
C THR A 494 -20.94 31.99 -0.26
N ASP A 495 -20.83 33.22 0.25
CA ASP A 495 -20.99 34.44 -0.57
C ASP A 495 -19.84 34.59 -1.58
N SER A 496 -18.69 33.92 -1.35
CA SER A 496 -17.56 33.87 -2.28
C SER A 496 -16.86 32.51 -2.26
N TYR A 497 -17.26 31.63 -3.17
CA TYR A 497 -16.53 30.37 -3.40
C TYR A 497 -15.10 30.61 -3.90
N ASN A 498 -14.82 31.75 -4.54
CA ASN A 498 -13.46 32.14 -4.90
C ASN A 498 -12.56 32.27 -3.67
N ASN A 499 -13.08 32.88 -2.60
CA ASN A 499 -12.34 33.02 -1.34
C ASN A 499 -12.15 31.66 -0.67
N ILE A 500 -13.19 30.81 -0.64
CA ILE A 500 -13.07 29.43 -0.14
C ILE A 500 -11.96 28.69 -0.90
N ALA A 501 -11.93 28.77 -2.23
CA ALA A 501 -10.92 28.13 -3.06
C ALA A 501 -9.51 28.65 -2.74
N LYS A 502 -9.34 29.98 -2.58
CA LYS A 502 -8.05 30.58 -2.18
C LYS A 502 -7.58 30.06 -0.82
N LEU A 503 -8.46 30.02 0.17
CA LEU A 503 -8.14 29.58 1.53
C LEU A 503 -7.72 28.10 1.53
N LEU A 504 -8.49 27.22 0.88
CA LEU A 504 -8.17 25.80 0.79
C LEU A 504 -6.84 25.54 0.06
N HIS A 505 -6.59 26.26 -1.05
CA HIS A 505 -5.30 26.21 -1.74
C HIS A 505 -4.16 26.64 -0.80
N SER A 506 -4.37 27.72 -0.06
CA SER A 506 -3.38 28.27 0.86
C SER A 506 -3.04 27.30 2.00
N ALA A 507 -4.06 26.68 2.62
CA ALA A 507 -3.86 25.64 3.63
C ALA A 507 -3.11 24.42 3.07
N ALA A 508 -3.53 23.92 1.91
CA ALA A 508 -2.88 22.79 1.26
C ALA A 508 -1.39 23.05 0.97
N TRP A 509 -1.05 24.26 0.49
CA TRP A 509 0.34 24.62 0.24
C TRP A 509 1.15 24.84 1.52
N GLY A 510 0.53 25.31 2.60
CA GLY A 510 1.19 25.35 3.91
C GLY A 510 1.66 23.96 4.36
N ILE A 511 0.85 22.91 4.10
CA ILE A 511 1.24 21.52 4.37
C ILE A 511 2.38 21.09 3.44
N LYS A 512 2.22 21.28 2.12
CA LYS A 512 3.17 20.84 1.09
C LYS A 512 4.56 21.46 1.26
N ASP A 513 4.63 22.72 1.68
CA ASP A 513 5.90 23.45 1.88
C ASP A 513 6.50 23.24 3.27
N SER A 514 5.78 22.56 4.17
CA SER A 514 6.30 22.23 5.50
C SER A 514 7.40 21.17 5.45
N LYS A 515 8.10 21.01 6.57
CA LYS A 515 9.19 20.05 6.78
C LYS A 515 8.70 18.65 7.16
N ILE A 516 7.39 18.43 7.22
CA ILE A 516 6.83 17.11 7.57
C ILE A 516 7.22 16.08 6.50
N SER A 517 7.67 14.90 6.94
CA SER A 517 8.07 13.81 6.06
C SER A 517 7.75 12.46 6.70
N PRO A 518 7.03 11.54 6.03
CA PRO A 518 6.39 11.74 4.72
C PRO A 518 5.31 12.84 4.76
N GLN A 519 4.96 13.35 3.58
CA GLN A 519 3.86 14.32 3.44
C GLN A 519 2.53 13.62 3.75
N PRO A 520 1.67 14.19 4.62
CA PRO A 520 0.36 13.61 4.92
C PRO A 520 -0.56 13.72 3.71
N GLN A 521 -1.59 12.87 3.68
CA GLN A 521 -2.67 13.03 2.72
C GLN A 521 -3.52 14.24 3.12
N ILE A 522 -3.75 15.16 2.17
CA ILE A 522 -4.54 16.37 2.42
C ILE A 522 -6.02 16.06 2.14
N MET A 523 -6.90 16.33 3.12
CA MET A 523 -8.34 16.05 3.03
C MET A 523 -9.17 17.33 3.06
N ILE A 524 -10.20 17.39 2.22
CA ILE A 524 -11.31 18.33 2.38
C ILE A 524 -12.48 17.57 2.98
N HIS A 525 -13.08 18.09 4.04
CA HIS A 525 -14.11 17.40 4.82
C HIS A 525 -15.42 18.20 4.84
N LEU A 526 -16.50 17.56 4.38
CA LEU A 526 -17.85 18.12 4.31
C LEU A 526 -18.83 17.31 5.17
N ASP A 527 -19.90 17.93 5.66
CA ASP A 527 -21.02 17.23 6.28
C ASP A 527 -21.97 16.62 5.23
N ASN A 528 -23.05 15.97 5.69
CA ASN A 528 -24.11 15.43 4.82
C ASN A 528 -23.61 14.46 3.73
N GLY A 529 -22.77 13.50 4.11
CA GLY A 529 -22.18 12.51 3.18
C GLY A 529 -23.18 11.65 2.39
N TRP A 530 -24.44 11.63 2.79
CA TRP A 530 -25.53 10.94 2.10
C TRP A 530 -26.14 11.74 0.95
N ASN A 531 -25.81 13.03 0.82
CA ASN A 531 -26.42 13.94 -0.14
C ASN A 531 -25.46 14.30 -1.28
N TRP A 532 -25.58 13.59 -2.40
CA TRP A 532 -24.76 13.83 -3.58
C TRP A 532 -24.85 15.26 -4.14
N ASP A 533 -26.03 15.89 -4.12
CA ASP A 533 -26.18 17.24 -4.66
C ASP A 533 -25.36 18.24 -3.85
N THR A 534 -25.33 18.10 -2.52
CA THR A 534 -24.47 18.90 -1.64
C THR A 534 -22.99 18.69 -1.96
N GLN A 535 -22.53 17.44 -2.01
CA GLN A 535 -21.12 17.13 -2.29
C GLN A 535 -20.71 17.66 -3.68
N SER A 536 -21.49 17.32 -4.70
CA SER A 536 -21.25 17.72 -6.09
C SER A 536 -21.23 19.24 -6.26
N TYR A 537 -22.18 19.94 -5.64
CA TYR A 537 -22.26 21.39 -5.73
C TYR A 537 -21.03 22.06 -5.14
N PHE A 538 -20.62 21.68 -3.93
CA PHE A 538 -19.44 22.27 -3.29
C PHE A 538 -18.19 22.07 -4.15
N TYR A 539 -17.84 20.81 -4.47
CA TYR A 539 -16.61 20.51 -5.18
C TYR A 539 -16.60 21.08 -6.61
N LYS A 540 -17.72 21.00 -7.34
CA LYS A 540 -17.83 21.60 -8.68
C LYS A 540 -17.65 23.11 -8.64
N THR A 541 -18.23 23.78 -7.64
CA THR A 541 -18.18 25.24 -7.54
C THR A 541 -16.78 25.69 -7.13
N VAL A 542 -16.23 25.16 -6.04
CA VAL A 542 -14.92 25.59 -5.52
C VAL A 542 -13.77 25.29 -6.49
N LEU A 543 -13.81 24.16 -7.21
CA LEU A 543 -12.81 23.84 -8.25
C LEU A 543 -13.01 24.67 -9.52
N GLY A 544 -14.25 25.09 -9.81
CA GLY A 544 -14.58 25.92 -10.96
C GLY A 544 -14.06 27.35 -10.86
N GLU A 545 -13.80 27.84 -9.64
CA GLU A 545 -13.28 29.19 -9.39
C GLU A 545 -11.83 29.37 -9.86
N GLY A 546 -11.02 28.29 -9.82
CA GLY A 546 -9.64 28.29 -10.31
C GLY A 546 -8.52 28.28 -9.25
N PRO A 547 -8.61 29.00 -8.11
CA PRO A 547 -7.53 29.01 -7.11
C PRO A 547 -7.21 27.63 -6.52
N LEU A 548 -8.23 26.84 -6.19
CA LEU A 548 -8.06 25.48 -5.69
C LEU A 548 -7.90 24.51 -6.86
N LEU A 549 -6.79 23.77 -6.90
CA LEU A 549 -6.56 22.76 -7.92
C LEU A 549 -6.96 21.38 -7.40
N ALA A 550 -7.43 20.51 -8.31
CA ALA A 550 -7.68 19.11 -7.97
C ALA A 550 -6.42 18.38 -7.45
N THR A 551 -5.22 18.89 -7.71
CA THR A 551 -3.94 18.36 -7.20
C THR A 551 -3.57 18.91 -5.81
N ASP A 552 -4.40 19.76 -5.21
CA ASP A 552 -4.13 20.32 -3.88
C ASP A 552 -4.57 19.43 -2.73
N PHE A 553 -5.44 18.46 -2.98
CA PHE A 553 -5.89 17.50 -1.99
C PHE A 553 -5.97 16.08 -2.55
N ASP A 554 -5.88 15.12 -1.66
CA ASP A 554 -5.80 13.69 -1.95
C ASP A 554 -7.08 12.95 -1.58
N LEU A 555 -7.76 13.43 -0.53
CA LEU A 555 -8.89 12.77 0.10
C LEU A 555 -10.13 13.68 0.15
N MET A 556 -11.30 13.05 0.05
CA MET A 556 -12.60 13.65 0.29
C MET A 556 -13.21 12.98 1.52
N GLY A 557 -13.35 13.74 2.60
CA GLY A 557 -13.97 13.32 3.85
C GLY A 557 -15.44 13.68 3.88
N VAL A 558 -16.28 12.80 4.41
CA VAL A 558 -17.68 13.11 4.70
C VAL A 558 -18.07 12.77 6.14
N SER A 559 -18.90 13.60 6.76
CA SER A 559 -19.63 13.20 7.97
C SER A 559 -20.92 12.49 7.62
N TYR A 560 -21.23 11.42 8.35
CA TYR A 560 -22.45 10.66 8.18
C TYR A 560 -23.11 10.35 9.52
N TYR A 561 -24.16 11.10 9.81
CA TYR A 561 -24.94 10.99 11.04
C TYR A 561 -26.42 10.76 10.68
N PRO A 562 -26.92 9.52 10.75
CA PRO A 562 -28.24 9.18 10.24
C PRO A 562 -29.40 9.86 11.00
N PHE A 563 -29.17 10.34 12.21
CA PHE A 563 -30.20 10.96 13.06
C PHE A 563 -30.45 12.45 12.80
N TYR A 564 -29.87 13.03 11.75
CA TYR A 564 -30.19 14.41 11.32
C TYR A 564 -31.17 14.47 10.16
N SER A 565 -31.42 13.35 9.45
CA SER A 565 -32.31 13.36 8.28
C SER A 565 -32.84 11.96 7.97
N ALA A 566 -34.14 11.85 7.70
CA ALA A 566 -34.74 10.60 7.22
C ALA A 566 -34.22 10.17 5.84
N SER A 567 -33.65 11.12 5.09
CA SER A 567 -33.04 10.87 3.78
C SER A 567 -31.60 10.33 3.89
N ALA A 568 -31.01 10.33 5.09
CA ALA A 568 -29.65 9.84 5.32
C ALA A 568 -29.54 8.31 5.34
N THR A 569 -30.13 7.63 4.35
CA THR A 569 -30.07 6.17 4.21
C THR A 569 -28.65 5.71 3.89
N LEU A 570 -28.30 4.47 4.25
CA LEU A 570 -27.02 3.87 3.83
C LEU A 570 -26.95 3.73 2.31
N SER A 571 -28.09 3.51 1.64
CA SER A 571 -28.18 3.48 0.18
C SER A 571 -27.84 4.83 -0.46
N SER A 572 -28.32 5.94 0.13
CA SER A 572 -27.99 7.30 -0.30
C SER A 572 -26.51 7.62 -0.07
N LEU A 573 -25.94 7.18 1.05
CA LEU A 573 -24.51 7.25 1.31
C LEU A 573 -23.72 6.46 0.25
N GLU A 574 -24.03 5.17 0.05
CA GLU A 574 -23.36 4.31 -0.93
C GLU A 574 -23.35 4.94 -2.33
N SER A 575 -24.49 5.47 -2.76
CA SER A 575 -24.63 6.17 -4.05
C SER A 575 -23.75 7.43 -4.09
N THR A 576 -23.73 8.21 -3.02
CA THR A 576 -22.94 9.45 -2.95
C THR A 576 -21.44 9.16 -2.97
N LEU A 577 -20.97 8.21 -2.16
CA LEU A 577 -19.56 7.83 -2.13
C LEU A 577 -19.08 7.28 -3.47
N ALA A 578 -19.90 6.44 -4.13
CA ALA A 578 -19.61 5.93 -5.47
C ALA A 578 -19.53 7.05 -6.53
N ASN A 579 -20.44 8.03 -6.47
CA ASN A 579 -20.43 9.19 -7.36
C ASN A 579 -19.20 10.08 -7.12
N MET A 580 -18.82 10.33 -5.87
CA MET A 580 -17.60 11.08 -5.53
C MET A 580 -16.35 10.37 -6.07
N ALA A 581 -16.22 9.07 -5.79
CA ALA A 581 -15.09 8.27 -6.24
C ALA A 581 -14.95 8.25 -7.77
N SER A 582 -16.05 8.06 -8.50
CA SER A 582 -16.05 8.04 -9.96
C SER A 582 -15.83 9.42 -10.59
N THR A 583 -16.34 10.49 -9.98
CA THR A 583 -16.24 11.85 -10.52
C THR A 583 -14.84 12.45 -10.31
N TYR A 584 -14.28 12.30 -9.11
CA TYR A 584 -13.05 13.00 -8.72
C TYR A 584 -11.83 12.09 -8.61
N GLY A 585 -12.03 10.77 -8.54
CA GLY A 585 -10.93 9.79 -8.47
C GLY A 585 -10.07 9.91 -7.21
N LYS A 586 -10.59 10.50 -6.12
CA LYS A 586 -9.90 10.71 -4.84
C LYS A 586 -10.17 9.58 -3.84
N GLY A 587 -9.35 9.50 -2.79
CA GLY A 587 -9.65 8.60 -1.67
C GLY A 587 -10.84 9.11 -0.87
N ILE A 588 -11.69 8.21 -0.39
CA ILE A 588 -12.93 8.56 0.32
C ILE A 588 -12.84 8.07 1.77
N VAL A 589 -13.18 8.94 2.71
CA VAL A 589 -13.19 8.65 4.15
C VAL A 589 -14.52 9.10 4.75
N VAL A 590 -15.15 8.26 5.58
CA VAL A 590 -16.21 8.74 6.48
C VAL A 590 -15.51 9.31 7.72
N ALA A 591 -15.29 10.62 7.70
CA ALA A 591 -14.44 11.31 8.67
C ALA A 591 -15.08 11.39 10.06
N GLU A 592 -16.41 11.33 10.13
CA GLU A 592 -17.14 11.34 11.39
C GLU A 592 -18.47 10.57 11.26
N THR A 593 -18.77 9.77 12.28
CA THR A 593 -20.05 9.06 12.41
C THR A 593 -20.25 8.59 13.84
N ASN A 594 -21.51 8.36 14.24
CA ASN A 594 -21.82 7.57 15.43
C ASN A 594 -23.22 6.97 15.35
N TRP A 595 -23.53 6.10 16.32
CA TRP A 595 -24.87 5.60 16.56
C TRP A 595 -25.22 5.76 18.04
N PRO A 596 -26.45 6.20 18.38
CA PRO A 596 -26.80 6.42 19.78
C PRO A 596 -26.98 5.10 20.53
N TYR A 597 -26.46 5.06 21.77
CA TYR A 597 -26.77 3.98 22.72
C TYR A 597 -28.21 4.06 23.23
N SER A 598 -28.76 5.28 23.33
CA SER A 598 -30.16 5.54 23.70
C SER A 598 -30.66 6.78 22.97
N CYS A 599 -31.89 6.73 22.46
CA CYS A 599 -32.53 7.87 21.81
C CYS A 599 -34.07 7.74 21.93
N PRO A 600 -34.64 8.00 23.11
CA PRO A 600 -36.08 7.82 23.34
C PRO A 600 -36.95 8.86 22.63
N ASP A 601 -36.41 10.06 22.36
CA ASP A 601 -37.13 11.17 21.71
C ASP A 601 -36.27 11.80 20.60
N PRO A 602 -36.14 11.13 19.44
CA PRO A 602 -35.30 11.61 18.36
C PRO A 602 -35.90 12.88 17.75
N LYS A 603 -35.09 13.96 17.68
CA LYS A 603 -35.52 15.24 17.08
C LYS A 603 -35.88 15.12 15.60
N TYR A 604 -35.23 14.21 14.88
CA TYR A 604 -35.47 13.93 13.47
C TYR A 604 -35.81 12.46 13.28
N THR A 605 -36.59 12.17 12.23
CA THR A 605 -36.92 10.79 11.87
C THR A 605 -35.67 10.06 11.35
N PHE A 606 -35.39 8.88 11.89
CA PHE A 606 -34.31 8.02 11.39
C PHE A 606 -34.63 7.46 9.99
N PRO A 607 -33.59 7.24 9.15
CA PRO A 607 -33.71 6.58 7.86
C PRO A 607 -34.40 5.23 7.93
N SER A 608 -35.23 4.94 6.95
CA SER A 608 -36.07 3.73 6.95
C SER A 608 -35.27 2.43 6.98
N ASP A 609 -34.10 2.41 6.35
CA ASP A 609 -33.19 1.25 6.27
C ASP A 609 -32.38 1.02 7.55
N LEU A 610 -32.43 1.96 8.50
CA LEU A 610 -31.74 1.87 9.78
C LEU A 610 -32.69 1.66 10.96
N LYS A 611 -34.01 1.67 10.75
CA LYS A 611 -35.02 1.55 11.83
C LYS A 611 -34.96 0.24 12.60
N SER A 612 -34.45 -0.83 11.99
CA SER A 612 -34.31 -2.14 12.64
C SER A 612 -33.11 -2.21 13.58
N ILE A 613 -32.18 -1.26 13.49
CA ILE A 613 -31.00 -1.23 14.34
C ILE A 613 -31.40 -0.67 15.72
N PRO A 614 -31.21 -1.41 16.82
CA PRO A 614 -31.61 -0.94 18.14
C PRO A 614 -30.70 0.19 18.63
N PHE A 615 -31.21 1.06 19.50
CA PHE A 615 -30.35 1.95 20.29
C PHE A 615 -29.77 1.16 21.45
N SER A 616 -28.56 0.66 21.26
CA SER A 616 -27.78 -0.11 22.24
C SER A 616 -26.35 -0.29 21.75
N ALA A 617 -25.46 -0.82 22.60
CA ALA A 617 -24.10 -1.18 22.18
C ALA A 617 -24.08 -2.20 21.02
N ALA A 618 -25.05 -3.15 21.01
CA ALA A 618 -25.20 -4.11 19.93
C ALA A 618 -25.65 -3.44 18.63
N GLY A 619 -26.55 -2.45 18.70
CA GLY A 619 -26.97 -1.72 17.51
C GLY A 619 -25.90 -0.76 16.98
N GLN A 620 -25.10 -0.16 17.85
CA GLN A 620 -23.91 0.59 17.44
C GLN A 620 -22.93 -0.30 16.65
N THR A 621 -22.78 -1.56 17.08
CA THR A 621 -22.04 -2.59 16.34
C THR A 621 -22.68 -2.89 14.98
N THR A 622 -23.98 -3.19 14.92
CA THR A 622 -24.65 -3.42 13.64
C THR A 622 -24.48 -2.24 12.68
N PHE A 623 -24.71 -1.03 13.15
CA PHE A 623 -24.58 0.19 12.33
C PHE A 623 -23.16 0.37 11.78
N LEU A 624 -22.15 0.29 12.63
CA LEU A 624 -20.75 0.45 12.21
C LEU A 624 -20.34 -0.64 11.20
N THR A 625 -20.85 -1.85 11.36
CA THR A 625 -20.62 -2.95 10.42
C THR A 625 -21.23 -2.62 9.04
N ASP A 626 -22.48 -2.21 9.02
CA ASP A 626 -23.20 -1.88 7.78
C ASP A 626 -22.57 -0.68 7.08
N LEU A 627 -22.17 0.34 7.84
CA LEU A 627 -21.45 1.49 7.33
C LEU A 627 -20.07 1.10 6.77
N ALA A 628 -19.31 0.26 7.48
CA ALA A 628 -18.02 -0.24 6.99
C ALA A 628 -18.16 -0.99 5.66
N ASN A 629 -19.23 -1.76 5.49
CA ASN A 629 -19.54 -2.44 4.24
C ASN A 629 -19.82 -1.46 3.09
N VAL A 630 -20.52 -0.36 3.35
CA VAL A 630 -20.73 0.72 2.35
C VAL A 630 -19.39 1.33 1.93
N VAL A 631 -18.53 1.68 2.89
CA VAL A 631 -17.22 2.27 2.61
C VAL A 631 -16.34 1.28 1.83
N ALA A 632 -16.30 0.01 2.22
CA ALA A 632 -15.43 -0.97 1.59
C ALA A 632 -15.85 -1.34 0.15
N LYS A 633 -17.13 -1.22 -0.17
CA LYS A 633 -17.64 -1.37 -1.56
C LYS A 633 -17.30 -0.16 -2.43
N THR A 634 -17.04 1.00 -1.83
CA THR A 634 -16.74 2.23 -2.56
C THR A 634 -15.34 2.14 -3.18
N PRO A 635 -15.17 2.39 -4.49
CA PRO A 635 -13.84 2.50 -5.10
C PRO A 635 -13.01 3.56 -4.38
N LYS A 636 -11.81 3.20 -3.91
CA LYS A 636 -10.96 4.06 -3.07
C LYS A 636 -11.61 4.50 -1.73
N GLY A 637 -12.61 3.77 -1.23
CA GLY A 637 -13.07 3.88 0.16
C GLY A 637 -11.98 3.40 1.10
N LEU A 638 -11.43 4.30 1.91
CA LEU A 638 -10.27 4.02 2.75
C LEU A 638 -10.65 3.66 4.18
N GLY A 639 -11.69 4.27 4.74
CA GLY A 639 -12.05 3.99 6.12
C GLY A 639 -13.09 4.90 6.73
N LEU A 640 -13.34 4.70 8.02
CA LEU A 640 -14.28 5.47 8.82
C LEU A 640 -13.71 5.80 10.20
N PHE A 641 -14.20 6.89 10.80
CA PHE A 641 -13.83 7.33 12.14
C PHE A 641 -15.06 7.48 13.02
N TYR A 642 -15.13 6.71 14.11
CA TYR A 642 -16.22 6.83 15.07
C TYR A 642 -15.99 8.01 16.02
N TRP A 643 -17.02 8.80 16.22
CA TRP A 643 -16.95 10.03 16.98
C TRP A 643 -16.87 9.80 18.49
N GLU A 644 -15.80 10.30 19.12
CA GLU A 644 -15.60 10.46 20.56
C GLU A 644 -16.18 9.31 21.40
N PRO A 645 -15.83 8.04 21.12
CA PRO A 645 -16.40 6.90 21.84
C PRO A 645 -16.07 6.96 23.33
N ALA A 646 -15.00 7.66 23.72
CA ALA A 646 -14.46 7.74 25.06
C ALA A 646 -14.86 8.98 25.87
N TRP A 647 -15.67 9.86 25.30
CA TRP A 647 -16.10 11.07 26.00
C TRP A 647 -17.29 10.78 26.90
N ILE A 648 -17.08 10.86 28.21
CA ILE A 648 -18.09 10.56 29.23
C ILE A 648 -18.87 11.82 29.59
N GLY A 649 -20.19 11.69 29.69
CA GLY A 649 -21.06 12.77 30.17
C GLY A 649 -21.32 13.91 29.18
N ASN A 650 -20.83 13.81 27.93
CA ASN A 650 -21.02 14.84 26.89
C ASN A 650 -21.90 14.39 25.72
N ALA A 651 -22.96 13.64 26.02
CA ALA A 651 -23.89 13.06 25.06
C ALA A 651 -24.60 14.06 24.10
N ASN A 652 -24.53 15.36 24.39
CA ASN A 652 -25.17 16.39 23.57
C ASN A 652 -24.34 16.75 22.33
N LEU A 653 -23.04 16.42 22.29
CA LEU A 653 -22.16 16.68 21.16
C LEU A 653 -22.12 15.43 20.26
N GLY A 654 -22.88 15.49 19.16
CA GLY A 654 -23.01 14.41 18.18
C GLY A 654 -24.34 13.64 18.23
N SER A 655 -25.42 14.20 18.79
CA SER A 655 -26.78 13.63 18.74
C SER A 655 -27.86 14.71 18.81
N SER A 656 -29.04 14.44 18.25
CA SER A 656 -30.05 15.47 17.97
C SER A 656 -30.98 15.86 19.15
N ARG A 657 -31.01 15.12 20.28
CA ARG A 657 -31.34 15.57 21.66
C ARG A 657 -31.48 14.43 22.70
N VAL A 658 -30.84 14.66 23.86
CA VAL A 658 -30.99 14.24 25.29
C VAL A 658 -31.06 12.76 25.75
N TRP A 659 -30.21 12.49 26.75
CA TRP A 659 -30.06 11.36 27.69
C TRP A 659 -29.31 10.13 27.19
N ALA A 660 -28.06 10.30 26.73
CA ALA A 660 -27.09 9.21 26.84
C ALA A 660 -26.33 9.36 28.17
N TYR A 661 -26.84 8.71 29.22
CA TYR A 661 -25.96 8.31 30.31
C TYR A 661 -24.93 7.35 29.69
N SER A 662 -23.71 7.82 29.43
CA SER A 662 -22.54 6.96 29.24
C SER A 662 -22.16 6.34 30.59
N GLN A 663 -23.13 5.71 31.27
CA GLN A 663 -22.84 4.94 32.47
C GLN A 663 -22.30 3.59 32.04
N HIS A 664 -20.99 3.47 32.18
CA HIS A 664 -20.29 2.27 32.64
C HIS A 664 -19.97 1.14 31.66
N TYR A 665 -20.47 1.04 30.42
CA TYR A 665 -20.13 -0.14 29.60
C TYR A 665 -19.93 0.11 28.10
N ASN A 666 -18.70 -0.19 27.68
CA ASN A 666 -18.31 -0.88 26.43
C ASN A 666 -18.14 -0.12 25.11
N ILE A 667 -17.21 0.85 25.10
CA ILE A 667 -16.35 1.10 23.91
C ILE A 667 -15.66 -0.20 23.47
N ILE A 668 -15.36 -1.07 24.43
CA ILE A 668 -14.59 -2.29 24.23
C ILE A 668 -15.33 -3.32 23.37
N TYR A 669 -16.66 -3.22 23.19
CA TYR A 669 -17.41 -4.14 22.32
C TYR A 669 -17.55 -3.64 20.88
N LEU A 670 -17.41 -2.32 20.62
CA LEU A 670 -17.65 -1.68 19.33
C LEU A 670 -16.60 -1.92 18.25
N TYR A 671 -15.47 -2.50 18.61
CA TYR A 671 -14.45 -2.88 17.62
C TYR A 671 -14.13 -4.38 17.69
N ARG A 672 -14.27 -4.99 18.89
CA ARG A 672 -14.09 -6.44 19.10
C ARG A 672 -15.12 -7.30 18.39
N GLU A 673 -16.40 -6.91 18.40
CA GLU A 673 -17.45 -7.65 17.68
C GLU A 673 -17.72 -7.08 16.28
N THR A 674 -17.42 -5.81 16.05
CA THR A 674 -17.94 -5.05 14.91
C THR A 674 -17.07 -5.14 13.66
N LEU A 675 -15.76 -5.28 13.82
CA LEU A 675 -14.83 -5.36 12.69
C LEU A 675 -14.08 -6.70 12.62
N ALA A 676 -14.18 -7.53 13.66
CA ALA A 676 -13.70 -8.92 13.66
C ALA A 676 -14.82 -9.98 13.65
N HIS A 677 -16.05 -9.68 14.10
CA HIS A 677 -17.13 -10.69 14.22
C HIS A 677 -18.21 -10.63 13.12
N SER A 678 -18.24 -9.57 12.29
CA SER A 678 -19.07 -9.49 11.06
C SER A 678 -18.73 -10.56 10.00
N PHE A 679 -17.69 -11.38 10.20
CA PHE A 679 -17.29 -12.41 9.24
C PHE A 679 -17.58 -13.85 9.71
N LYS A 680 -18.28 -14.07 10.83
CA LYS A 680 -18.41 -15.45 11.36
C LYS A 680 -19.77 -16.04 11.71
N THR A 681 -20.87 -15.30 11.81
CA THR A 681 -22.16 -15.99 12.10
C THR A 681 -23.36 -15.08 11.87
N HIS A 682 -24.22 -15.43 10.91
CA HIS A 682 -25.70 -15.41 11.01
C HIS A 682 -26.27 -15.95 9.69
N LEU A 683 -26.52 -17.26 9.62
CA LEU A 683 -27.50 -17.90 8.73
C LEU A 683 -27.65 -19.37 9.16
N LYS A 684 -28.26 -19.57 10.34
CA LYS A 684 -29.03 -20.77 10.61
C LYS A 684 -30.30 -20.35 11.35
N ASP A 685 -31.41 -20.85 10.83
CA ASP A 685 -32.77 -20.83 11.36
C ASP A 685 -33.57 -19.53 11.17
N ILE A 686 -34.34 -19.47 10.08
CA ILE A 686 -35.80 -19.24 10.07
C ILE A 686 -36.36 -19.94 8.81
N VAL A 687 -36.95 -21.12 9.02
CA VAL A 687 -37.88 -21.74 8.07
C VAL A 687 -39.28 -21.30 8.48
N PRO A 688 -40.10 -20.68 7.62
CA PRO A 688 -41.52 -20.54 7.88
C PRO A 688 -42.22 -21.86 7.54
N HIS A 689 -42.76 -22.52 8.56
CA HIS A 689 -43.76 -23.57 8.37
C HIS A 689 -45.12 -22.96 7.99
N SER A 690 -45.87 -23.73 7.20
CA SER A 690 -47.34 -23.72 7.01
C SER A 690 -47.85 -22.74 5.94
N LEU A 691 -48.73 -23.08 4.99
CA LEU A 691 -49.53 -24.28 4.74
C LEU A 691 -49.92 -24.37 3.25
N SER A 692 -49.89 -25.61 2.75
CA SER A 692 -50.76 -26.22 1.73
C SER A 692 -51.90 -25.41 1.08
N SER A 693 -52.03 -25.61 -0.23
CA SER A 693 -53.16 -26.26 -0.92
C SER A 693 -53.86 -25.46 -2.04
N ILE A 694 -54.16 -26.23 -3.11
CA ILE A 694 -55.31 -26.17 -4.03
C ILE A 694 -55.08 -25.55 -5.44
N ASP A 695 -55.12 -26.49 -6.41
CA ASP A 695 -55.76 -26.50 -7.74
C ASP A 695 -55.34 -25.43 -8.77
N THR A 696 -55.00 -25.74 -10.03
CA THR A 696 -55.26 -26.86 -10.95
C THR A 696 -54.15 -26.93 -11.98
#